data_AF-A0A167A4Y4-F1
#
_entry.id   AF-A0A167A4Y4-F1
#
_cell.length_a   1.000
_cell.length_b   1.000
_cell.length_c   1.000
_cell.angle_alpha   90.00
_cell.angle_beta   90.00
_cell.angle_gamma   90.00
#
_symmetry.space_group_name_H-M   'P 1'
#
loop_
_entity.id
_entity.type
_entity.pdbx_description
1 polymer ?
#
loop_
_entity_poly.entity_id
_entity_poly.type
_entity_poly.pdbx_seq_one_letter_code
_entity_poly.pdbx_strand_id
1 'polypeptide(L)'
;MVCVSLDNHTERYSIQHTFLSRDQDKLIITSPNSNGISYNRFSTFSTDRPLSILDPTSLGNDDSDTQLKTVIIHADTLALADSVSFLSGAISTNIVFIVDGVNGSISCNGCSFSGFPRITFAAAKSTTTLSSNMTQLTHLTNTALGSLNIHNLSAPDAVSVEFHAQTIATSGYIHSLFKASKQGEKHVISSSGLVGVNGGFSFFAGPLTMNYGDHEVVDADETTSSVNTFYGNIHGAGISIVSARPVTIGSGSLLSTQSSIVASNYIDDNFFVPTGNIDIVTISKKAGYGTVKNAGRVFSDTGVNMLGSDIHNTGAVVGHNLQVVANNLFNNTGSIEATRKLELSSKLIDNRGALYAHTLNAQSDDALFNHLGGRILGNAVSLETSYFINGSRQETAPSITKKSNLEFDDDLNASANYGIFNSNAFNAPSVKATELSAHINATILSISAKQVENINPYYKARKNEEIWDGYVHLDYASSRRVSITGQNSLNVLATEYVLNSSAIFGLDNPGEFVINTPHFQNERYRINTTGYIFARKLQTSAEEDHSAHVVPTINTSVDATSPMAVLYSFGKFDLSPLSQNKSTKLNNHMSFMQIHGRSDFYNASFSSAAVMITDTVGAGLTPECFIRHCSLESFLDNYTQTTFTSFLDNVYGLSSKIAATTEIAVQAHLTESVNAFKDKFIQEQKDAFVKAGNALTSERWGNMIEFKVRTEKIDLADYLVITVYKCQIHEEANPGNDPIYDKFCLPKDYQWSVQSIAENVAENENIPGTDLTYVQLVDLIEIYLGNFAAAGKMEQRIGSDTREVDGYWGHALASVPYEISTNSSTGNIDITLRYYKRFYVDRGMSQIHQHIIGHSPNELKTKTMTFSSFRTTKPKTPTAYNISYDDKTGVVGLRWSDVILPGGNFQLDTSLSAHTVSITSTSRNYTKKQNGQVNFRVRACSAFGSETLCGNYSALKTKTITYVGNGGGDTDPPPPPPCWDCEDDK
;
A
#
# COMPACT_ATOMS: atom_id res chain seq x y z
N MET A 1 -29.87 -57.14 -62.98
CA MET A 1 -31.12 -56.46 -63.39
C MET A 1 -32.27 -57.44 -63.22
N VAL A 2 -32.86 -57.44 -62.03
CA VAL A 2 -34.23 -57.91 -61.71
C VAL A 2 -34.64 -56.97 -60.56
N CYS A 3 -35.57 -56.05 -60.83
CA CYS A 3 -36.12 -55.13 -59.84
C CYS A 3 -37.32 -55.78 -59.15
N VAL A 4 -37.45 -55.61 -57.83
CA VAL A 4 -38.71 -55.84 -57.11
C VAL A 4 -38.97 -54.64 -56.22
N SER A 5 -40.11 -53.97 -56.48
CA SER A 5 -40.72 -52.91 -55.68
C SER A 5 -41.20 -53.46 -54.33
N LEU A 6 -41.06 -52.69 -53.25
CA LEU A 6 -41.65 -53.01 -51.94
C LEU A 6 -42.56 -51.88 -51.47
N ASP A 7 -43.87 -52.17 -51.53
CA ASP A 7 -44.93 -51.42 -50.87
C ASP A 7 -45.02 -51.74 -49.37
N ASN A 8 -45.57 -50.76 -48.65
CA ASN A 8 -45.93 -50.75 -47.22
C ASN A 8 -46.34 -52.11 -46.63
N HIS A 9 -45.66 -52.56 -45.56
CA HIS A 9 -46.28 -52.90 -44.26
C HIS A 9 -45.23 -53.31 -43.22
N THR A 10 -45.54 -53.00 -41.96
CA THR A 10 -44.86 -53.36 -40.71
C THR A 10 -44.50 -54.84 -40.60
N GLU A 11 -43.21 -55.19 -40.53
CA GLU A 11 -42.72 -56.46 -39.96
C GLU A 11 -41.26 -56.36 -39.50
N ARG A 12 -40.92 -57.08 -38.41
CA ARG A 12 -39.59 -57.16 -37.81
C ARG A 12 -38.61 -57.89 -38.75
N TYR A 13 -37.51 -57.24 -39.14
CA TYR A 13 -36.41 -57.91 -39.85
C TYR A 13 -35.05 -57.60 -39.21
N SER A 14 -34.29 -58.67 -38.91
CA SER A 14 -32.83 -58.61 -38.77
C SER A 14 -32.22 -58.57 -40.16
N ILE A 15 -31.29 -57.65 -40.42
CA ILE A 15 -30.66 -57.50 -41.74
C ILE A 15 -29.81 -58.75 -42.04
N GLN A 16 -30.22 -59.52 -43.06
CA GLN A 16 -29.31 -60.29 -43.91
C GLN A 16 -29.58 -59.92 -45.37
N HIS A 17 -29.16 -58.72 -45.79
CA HIS A 17 -28.93 -58.44 -47.21
C HIS A 17 -27.66 -57.61 -47.37
N THR A 18 -26.53 -58.30 -47.16
CA THR A 18 -25.18 -57.82 -47.44
C THR A 18 -24.80 -58.31 -48.84
N PHE A 19 -24.53 -57.41 -49.79
CA PHE A 19 -23.72 -57.77 -50.95
C PHE A 19 -22.27 -57.88 -50.47
N LEU A 20 -21.89 -59.07 -50.00
CA LEU A 20 -20.54 -59.38 -49.51
C LEU A 20 -19.53 -59.34 -50.66
N SER A 21 -18.99 -58.16 -50.94
CA SER A 21 -17.55 -58.06 -51.20
C SER A 21 -16.85 -58.48 -49.90
N ARG A 22 -15.79 -59.30 -49.95
CA ARG A 22 -15.11 -59.76 -48.71
C ARG A 22 -14.54 -58.61 -47.86
N ASP A 23 -14.40 -57.42 -48.44
CA ASP A 23 -13.64 -56.30 -47.88
C ASP A 23 -14.46 -55.02 -47.62
N GLN A 24 -15.76 -54.95 -48.00
CA GLN A 24 -16.58 -53.73 -47.84
C GLN A 24 -18.09 -54.02 -47.85
N ASP A 25 -18.84 -53.41 -46.92
CA ASP A 25 -20.30 -53.42 -46.85
C ASP A 25 -20.93 -52.31 -47.70
N LYS A 26 -22.16 -52.54 -48.18
CA LYS A 26 -22.92 -51.56 -48.96
C LYS A 26 -24.34 -51.43 -48.42
N LEU A 27 -24.79 -50.19 -48.25
CA LEU A 27 -26.16 -49.84 -47.87
C LEU A 27 -26.80 -49.01 -48.99
N ILE A 28 -27.89 -49.52 -49.55
CA ILE A 28 -28.77 -48.73 -50.42
C ILE A 28 -29.82 -48.10 -49.52
N ILE A 29 -29.89 -46.77 -49.50
CA ILE A 29 -30.86 -46.03 -48.67
C ILE A 29 -32.23 -45.99 -49.33
N THR A 30 -33.26 -45.66 -48.55
CA THR A 30 -34.60 -45.40 -49.08
C THR A 30 -34.59 -44.18 -50.01
N SER A 31 -35.46 -44.18 -51.04
CA SER A 31 -35.61 -43.03 -51.93
C SER A 31 -35.99 -41.76 -51.16
N PRO A 32 -35.44 -40.58 -51.54
CA PRO A 32 -35.79 -39.33 -50.88
C PRO A 32 -37.28 -38.99 -51.08
N ASN A 33 -37.89 -38.38 -50.05
CA ASN A 33 -39.20 -37.76 -50.18
C ASN A 33 -39.14 -36.43 -50.95
N SER A 34 -40.27 -35.75 -51.16
CA SER A 34 -40.35 -34.47 -51.91
C SER A 34 -39.51 -33.32 -51.32
N ASN A 35 -38.99 -33.46 -50.10
CA ASN A 35 -38.13 -32.48 -49.43
C ASN A 35 -36.64 -32.89 -49.48
N GLY A 36 -36.29 -33.97 -50.18
CA GLY A 36 -34.92 -34.47 -50.28
C GLY A 36 -34.45 -35.27 -49.06
N ILE A 37 -35.37 -35.80 -48.23
CA ILE A 37 -35.03 -36.55 -47.01
C ILE A 37 -35.21 -38.04 -47.25
N SER A 38 -34.15 -38.83 -47.04
CA SER A 38 -34.18 -40.29 -46.98
C SER A 38 -34.20 -40.75 -45.51
N TYR A 39 -35.27 -41.43 -45.10
CA TYR A 39 -35.42 -41.94 -43.73
C TYR A 39 -35.24 -43.45 -43.68
N ASN A 40 -34.29 -43.92 -42.87
CA ASN A 40 -33.91 -45.32 -42.75
C ASN A 40 -33.94 -45.73 -41.26
N ARG A 41 -34.78 -46.70 -40.91
CA ARG A 41 -34.97 -47.17 -39.53
C ARG A 41 -34.42 -48.58 -39.34
N PHE A 42 -33.63 -48.77 -38.29
CA PHE A 42 -33.03 -50.04 -37.90
C PHE A 42 -33.30 -50.33 -36.42
N SER A 43 -33.23 -51.59 -36.01
CA SER A 43 -33.12 -51.94 -34.59
C SER A 43 -31.69 -51.73 -34.09
N THR A 44 -30.69 -52.14 -34.89
CA THR A 44 -29.27 -51.96 -34.61
C THR A 44 -28.57 -51.55 -35.89
N PHE A 45 -27.67 -50.58 -35.78
CA PHE A 45 -26.81 -50.16 -36.87
C PHE A 45 -25.36 -50.15 -36.40
N SER A 46 -24.53 -51.03 -36.97
CA SER A 46 -23.13 -51.14 -36.61
C SER A 46 -22.23 -51.33 -37.83
N THR A 47 -21.05 -50.72 -37.81
CA THR A 47 -20.02 -50.91 -38.84
C THR A 47 -18.75 -51.46 -38.20
N ASP A 48 -18.37 -52.69 -38.55
CA ASP A 48 -17.10 -53.33 -38.19
C ASP A 48 -16.15 -53.44 -39.39
N ARG A 49 -16.61 -53.00 -40.57
CA ARG A 49 -15.91 -52.95 -41.85
C ARG A 49 -16.27 -51.66 -42.59
N PRO A 50 -15.50 -51.27 -43.62
CA PRO A 50 -15.85 -50.13 -44.47
C PRO A 50 -17.27 -50.24 -45.02
N LEU A 51 -18.06 -49.16 -44.93
CA LEU A 51 -19.44 -49.07 -45.42
C LEU A 51 -19.54 -48.04 -46.54
N SER A 52 -20.08 -48.42 -47.69
CA SER A 52 -20.53 -47.48 -48.73
C SER A 52 -22.04 -47.31 -48.73
N ILE A 53 -22.48 -46.07 -48.56
CA ILE A 53 -23.88 -45.65 -48.69
C ILE A 53 -24.12 -45.22 -50.14
N LEU A 54 -25.17 -45.76 -50.76
CA LEU A 54 -25.52 -45.56 -52.17
C LEU A 54 -26.91 -44.94 -52.30
N ASP A 55 -27.02 -43.88 -53.10
CA ASP A 55 -28.30 -43.28 -53.46
C ASP A 55 -29.01 -44.12 -54.54
N PRO A 56 -30.22 -44.66 -54.28
CA PRO A 56 -30.95 -45.46 -55.25
C PRO A 56 -31.26 -44.70 -56.55
N THR A 57 -31.44 -43.37 -56.50
CA THR A 57 -31.75 -42.53 -57.68
C THR A 57 -30.54 -42.37 -58.60
N SER A 58 -29.33 -42.49 -58.06
CA SER A 58 -28.07 -42.43 -58.83
C SER A 58 -27.69 -43.74 -59.53
N LEU A 59 -28.42 -44.84 -59.22
CA LEU A 59 -28.12 -46.20 -59.69
C LEU A 59 -29.02 -46.65 -60.86
N GLY A 60 -29.98 -45.82 -61.30
CA GLY A 60 -30.89 -46.10 -62.41
C GLY A 60 -31.33 -44.84 -63.16
N ASN A 61 -31.93 -45.00 -64.34
CA ASN A 61 -32.53 -43.91 -65.14
C ASN A 61 -33.86 -43.42 -64.52
N ASP A 62 -33.91 -43.19 -63.21
CA ASP A 62 -35.12 -42.67 -62.56
C ASP A 62 -35.17 -41.15 -62.73
N ASP A 63 -36.19 -40.67 -63.44
CA ASP A 63 -36.60 -39.27 -63.63
C ASP A 63 -37.10 -38.61 -62.32
N SER A 64 -36.60 -39.04 -61.15
CA SER A 64 -36.95 -38.39 -59.89
C SER A 64 -36.21 -37.05 -59.79
N ASP A 65 -36.87 -35.97 -60.18
CA ASP A 65 -36.42 -34.57 -60.09
C ASP A 65 -36.05 -34.11 -58.65
N THR A 66 -36.22 -34.97 -57.63
CA THR A 66 -36.00 -34.60 -56.24
C THR A 66 -34.58 -34.95 -55.79
N GLN A 67 -33.75 -33.91 -55.66
CA GLN A 67 -32.38 -33.99 -55.16
C GLN A 67 -32.34 -34.50 -53.71
N LEU A 68 -31.53 -35.54 -53.45
CA LEU A 68 -31.26 -36.03 -52.10
C LEU A 68 -30.42 -34.99 -51.31
N LYS A 69 -30.93 -34.53 -50.17
CA LYS A 69 -30.30 -33.54 -49.29
C LYS A 69 -29.84 -34.11 -47.96
N THR A 70 -30.61 -35.02 -47.37
CA THR A 70 -30.30 -35.56 -46.03
C THR A 70 -30.68 -37.02 -45.90
N VAL A 71 -29.77 -37.81 -45.35
CA VAL A 71 -29.97 -39.21 -44.97
C VAL A 71 -30.09 -39.31 -43.45
N ILE A 72 -31.19 -39.86 -42.97
CA ILE A 72 -31.42 -40.13 -41.55
C ILE A 72 -31.28 -41.63 -41.31
N ILE A 73 -30.31 -42.00 -40.49
CA ILE A 73 -30.11 -43.35 -39.95
C ILE A 73 -30.64 -43.34 -38.51
N HIS A 74 -31.84 -43.86 -38.32
CA HIS A 74 -32.48 -43.96 -37.01
C HIS A 74 -32.35 -45.40 -36.49
N ALA A 75 -31.78 -45.59 -35.29
CA ALA A 75 -31.70 -46.93 -34.68
C ALA A 75 -31.89 -46.91 -33.16
N ASP A 76 -32.13 -48.08 -32.55
CA ASP A 76 -32.14 -48.22 -31.08
C ASP A 76 -30.72 -48.30 -30.51
N THR A 77 -29.75 -48.76 -31.30
CA THR A 77 -28.32 -48.85 -30.93
C THR A 77 -27.44 -48.56 -32.13
N LEU A 78 -26.42 -47.70 -31.95
CA LEU A 78 -25.52 -47.23 -33.01
C LEU A 78 -24.05 -47.38 -32.60
N ALA A 79 -23.27 -48.13 -33.38
CA ALA A 79 -21.84 -48.35 -33.12
C ALA A 79 -21.00 -48.36 -34.41
N LEU A 80 -20.15 -47.35 -34.60
CA LEU A 80 -19.33 -47.19 -35.79
C LEU A 80 -17.85 -47.43 -35.46
N ALA A 81 -17.21 -48.39 -36.14
CA ALA A 81 -15.82 -48.77 -35.89
C ALA A 81 -14.91 -48.75 -37.14
N ASP A 82 -15.42 -48.30 -38.28
CA ASP A 82 -14.66 -48.19 -39.54
C ASP A 82 -15.18 -47.01 -40.40
N SER A 83 -14.68 -46.91 -41.63
CA SER A 83 -15.00 -45.91 -42.63
C SER A 83 -16.44 -45.99 -43.15
N VAL A 84 -17.09 -44.84 -43.29
CA VAL A 84 -18.42 -44.66 -43.89
C VAL A 84 -18.28 -43.65 -45.02
N SER A 85 -18.50 -44.10 -46.24
CA SER A 85 -18.37 -43.29 -47.46
C SER A 85 -19.72 -43.13 -48.16
N PHE A 86 -20.01 -41.93 -48.67
CA PHE A 86 -21.10 -41.74 -49.63
C PHE A 86 -20.55 -41.81 -51.05
N LEU A 87 -21.10 -42.72 -51.88
CA LEU A 87 -20.74 -42.80 -53.29
C LEU A 87 -21.88 -42.20 -54.12
N SER A 88 -21.65 -41.01 -54.66
CA SER A 88 -22.60 -40.28 -55.52
C SER A 88 -21.82 -39.59 -56.65
N GLY A 89 -22.40 -39.60 -57.86
CA GLY A 89 -21.75 -39.06 -59.06
C GLY A 89 -21.71 -37.53 -59.12
N ALA A 90 -22.49 -36.80 -58.31
CA ALA A 90 -22.58 -35.34 -58.41
C ALA A 90 -23.16 -34.58 -57.18
N ILE A 91 -23.54 -35.23 -56.08
CA ILE A 91 -24.28 -34.58 -54.97
C ILE A 91 -23.64 -34.94 -53.62
N SER A 92 -23.31 -33.92 -52.82
CA SER A 92 -22.97 -34.07 -51.40
C SER A 92 -24.26 -34.11 -50.56
N THR A 93 -24.41 -35.08 -49.67
CA THR A 93 -25.62 -35.26 -48.85
C THR A 93 -25.30 -35.24 -47.37
N ASN A 94 -26.14 -34.61 -46.55
CA ASN A 94 -25.97 -34.60 -45.09
C ASN A 94 -26.33 -35.98 -44.50
N ILE A 95 -25.67 -36.40 -43.41
CA ILE A 95 -26.01 -37.64 -42.71
C ILE A 95 -26.28 -37.39 -41.22
N VAL A 96 -27.38 -37.96 -40.73
CA VAL A 96 -27.81 -37.86 -39.33
C VAL A 96 -27.98 -39.26 -38.75
N PHE A 97 -27.16 -39.59 -37.75
CA PHE A 97 -27.30 -40.78 -36.91
C PHE A 97 -28.08 -40.42 -35.66
N ILE A 98 -29.25 -41.02 -35.46
CA ILE A 98 -30.13 -40.68 -34.34
C ILE A 98 -30.55 -41.92 -33.53
N VAL A 99 -30.49 -41.79 -32.20
CA VAL A 99 -31.05 -42.71 -31.22
C VAL A 99 -31.96 -41.90 -30.28
N ASP A 100 -33.26 -42.18 -30.29
CA ASP A 100 -34.28 -41.41 -29.56
C ASP A 100 -34.70 -42.03 -28.21
N GLY A 101 -34.11 -43.19 -27.86
CA GLY A 101 -34.28 -43.87 -26.59
C GLY A 101 -33.72 -43.07 -25.41
N VAL A 102 -34.34 -43.19 -24.24
CA VAL A 102 -33.95 -42.44 -23.03
C VAL A 102 -32.48 -42.69 -22.62
N ASN A 103 -32.02 -43.93 -22.80
CA ASN A 103 -30.65 -44.40 -22.59
C ASN A 103 -29.91 -44.65 -23.92
N GLY A 104 -30.28 -43.91 -24.96
CA GLY A 104 -29.69 -44.03 -26.29
C GLY A 104 -28.18 -43.80 -26.25
N SER A 105 -27.42 -44.68 -26.90
CA SER A 105 -25.97 -44.57 -26.95
C SER A 105 -25.47 -44.68 -28.37
N ILE A 106 -24.54 -43.79 -28.74
CA ILE A 106 -23.78 -43.87 -29.98
C ILE A 106 -22.29 -43.93 -29.66
N SER A 107 -21.58 -44.90 -30.24
CA SER A 107 -20.13 -44.99 -30.14
C SER A 107 -19.46 -44.87 -31.50
N CYS A 108 -18.45 -44.02 -31.61
CA CYS A 108 -17.48 -44.02 -32.71
C CYS A 108 -16.12 -44.43 -32.16
N ASN A 109 -15.53 -45.50 -32.68
CA ASN A 109 -14.21 -45.98 -32.28
C ASN A 109 -13.34 -46.23 -33.52
N GLY A 110 -12.55 -45.23 -33.93
CA GLY A 110 -11.78 -45.30 -35.17
C GLY A 110 -12.62 -45.04 -36.43
N CYS A 111 -13.81 -44.44 -36.30
CA CYS A 111 -14.67 -44.19 -37.45
C CYS A 111 -14.12 -43.07 -38.34
N SER A 112 -14.31 -43.20 -39.66
CA SER A 112 -13.95 -42.16 -40.62
C SER A 112 -15.04 -41.88 -41.63
N PHE A 113 -15.13 -40.65 -42.12
CA PHE A 113 -16.19 -40.24 -43.04
C PHE A 113 -15.64 -39.56 -44.29
N SER A 114 -16.25 -39.88 -45.43
CA SER A 114 -15.96 -39.23 -46.71
C SER A 114 -17.24 -39.05 -47.53
N GLY A 115 -17.34 -37.93 -48.25
CA GLY A 115 -18.49 -37.59 -49.10
C GLY A 115 -19.71 -37.00 -48.37
N PHE A 116 -19.60 -36.67 -47.08
CA PHE A 116 -20.65 -36.03 -46.29
C PHE A 116 -20.21 -34.61 -45.86
N PRO A 117 -20.89 -33.53 -46.27
CA PRO A 117 -20.55 -32.17 -45.87
C PRO A 117 -20.98 -31.87 -44.42
N ARG A 118 -22.06 -32.51 -43.94
CA ARG A 118 -22.53 -32.42 -42.55
C ARG A 118 -22.78 -33.81 -41.99
N ILE A 119 -22.24 -34.07 -40.80
CA ILE A 119 -22.38 -35.34 -40.08
C ILE A 119 -22.92 -35.04 -38.68
N THR A 120 -24.04 -35.65 -38.31
CA THR A 120 -24.66 -35.43 -36.99
C THR A 120 -24.80 -36.75 -36.23
N PHE A 121 -24.35 -36.76 -34.98
CA PHE A 121 -24.58 -37.82 -34.01
C PHE A 121 -25.54 -37.32 -32.93
N ALA A 122 -26.70 -37.93 -32.81
CA ALA A 122 -27.76 -37.46 -31.92
C ALA A 122 -28.32 -38.58 -31.05
N ALA A 123 -27.95 -38.60 -29.77
CA ALA A 123 -28.70 -39.31 -28.73
C ALA A 123 -29.84 -38.40 -28.20
N ALA A 124 -30.74 -38.02 -29.12
CA ALA A 124 -31.72 -36.97 -28.93
C ALA A 124 -33.07 -37.37 -29.55
N LYS A 125 -34.14 -36.78 -29.01
CA LYS A 125 -35.48 -36.84 -29.59
C LYS A 125 -35.70 -35.65 -30.50
N SER A 126 -36.30 -35.91 -31.66
CA SER A 126 -36.85 -34.83 -32.49
C SER A 126 -38.20 -34.37 -31.93
N THR A 127 -38.46 -33.06 -31.97
CA THR A 127 -39.80 -32.52 -31.66
C THR A 127 -40.84 -32.90 -32.71
N THR A 128 -40.42 -33.11 -33.97
CA THR A 128 -41.24 -33.69 -35.03
C THR A 128 -41.02 -35.20 -35.10
N THR A 129 -42.11 -35.97 -35.29
CA THR A 129 -42.02 -37.42 -35.44
C THR A 129 -41.14 -37.79 -36.63
N LEU A 130 -40.08 -38.55 -36.38
CA LEU A 130 -39.18 -39.07 -37.42
C LEU A 130 -39.94 -40.08 -38.29
N SER A 131 -40.08 -39.77 -39.59
CA SER A 131 -40.80 -40.62 -40.54
C SER A 131 -40.38 -40.32 -41.97
N SER A 132 -40.74 -41.19 -42.91
CA SER A 132 -40.50 -41.00 -44.35
C SER A 132 -41.20 -39.75 -44.93
N ASN A 133 -42.24 -39.25 -44.26
CA ASN A 133 -43.03 -38.10 -44.73
C ASN A 133 -42.62 -36.78 -44.06
N MET A 134 -41.53 -36.77 -43.29
CA MET A 134 -41.09 -35.54 -42.60
C MET A 134 -40.66 -34.46 -43.59
N THR A 135 -41.01 -33.21 -43.31
CA THR A 135 -40.65 -32.07 -44.16
C THR A 135 -39.28 -31.50 -43.83
N GLN A 136 -38.89 -31.56 -42.56
CA GLN A 136 -37.62 -31.08 -42.04
C GLN A 136 -37.33 -31.68 -40.67
N LEU A 137 -36.04 -31.73 -40.31
CA LEU A 137 -35.60 -31.98 -38.94
C LEU A 137 -35.53 -30.63 -38.22
N THR A 138 -36.41 -30.40 -37.23
CA THR A 138 -36.56 -29.11 -36.57
C THR A 138 -35.69 -29.01 -35.32
N HIS A 139 -36.19 -29.47 -34.17
CA HIS A 139 -35.46 -29.38 -32.90
C HIS A 139 -35.03 -30.76 -32.42
N LEU A 140 -33.79 -30.84 -31.96
CA LEU A 140 -33.22 -32.00 -31.28
C LEU A 140 -33.12 -31.70 -29.78
N THR A 141 -33.84 -32.47 -28.98
CA THR A 141 -33.78 -32.44 -27.52
C THR A 141 -32.98 -33.63 -27.02
N ASN A 142 -31.86 -33.37 -26.35
CA ASN A 142 -31.01 -34.42 -25.78
C ASN A 142 -31.81 -35.29 -24.78
N THR A 143 -31.67 -36.61 -24.89
CA THR A 143 -32.38 -37.55 -24.02
C THR A 143 -31.72 -37.66 -22.66
N ALA A 144 -32.47 -37.83 -21.57
CA ALA A 144 -31.96 -37.69 -20.19
C ALA A 144 -30.76 -38.58 -19.79
N LEU A 145 -30.56 -39.73 -20.45
CA LEU A 145 -29.39 -40.61 -20.25
C LEU A 145 -28.66 -40.89 -21.58
N GLY A 146 -28.88 -40.05 -22.59
CA GLY A 146 -28.24 -40.15 -23.89
C GLY A 146 -26.73 -39.95 -23.78
N SER A 147 -25.95 -40.84 -24.40
CA SER A 147 -24.48 -40.78 -24.34
C SER A 147 -23.82 -40.92 -25.70
N LEU A 148 -22.78 -40.13 -25.92
CA LEU A 148 -21.86 -40.26 -27.06
C LEU A 148 -20.46 -40.60 -26.55
N ASN A 149 -19.85 -41.63 -27.13
CA ASN A 149 -18.44 -41.94 -26.92
C ASN A 149 -17.68 -41.86 -28.25
N ILE A 150 -16.82 -40.86 -28.38
CA ILE A 150 -16.08 -40.56 -29.61
C ILE A 150 -14.59 -40.78 -29.37
N HIS A 151 -14.04 -41.77 -30.06
CA HIS A 151 -12.63 -42.14 -30.02
C HIS A 151 -12.06 -42.22 -31.44
N ASN A 152 -10.97 -41.49 -31.72
CA ASN A 152 -10.26 -41.51 -33.00
C ASN A 152 -11.17 -41.28 -34.23
N LEU A 153 -11.91 -40.17 -34.27
CA LEU A 153 -12.78 -39.82 -35.39
C LEU A 153 -12.04 -39.02 -36.47
N SER A 154 -12.21 -39.38 -37.75
CA SER A 154 -11.63 -38.65 -38.88
C SER A 154 -12.70 -38.22 -39.88
N ALA A 155 -12.80 -36.92 -40.17
CA ALA A 155 -13.79 -36.38 -41.12
C ALA A 155 -13.16 -35.27 -42.00
N PRO A 156 -12.21 -35.61 -42.89
CA PRO A 156 -11.48 -34.64 -43.70
C PRO A 156 -12.35 -33.88 -44.72
N ASP A 157 -13.45 -34.48 -45.17
CA ASP A 157 -14.35 -33.88 -46.18
C ASP A 157 -15.52 -33.10 -45.55
N ALA A 158 -15.75 -33.29 -44.25
CA ALA A 158 -16.87 -32.68 -43.56
C ALA A 158 -16.59 -31.21 -43.26
N VAL A 159 -17.63 -30.39 -43.44
CA VAL A 159 -17.65 -28.96 -43.11
C VAL A 159 -18.20 -28.75 -41.70
N SER A 160 -19.12 -29.61 -41.26
CA SER A 160 -19.67 -29.63 -39.89
C SER A 160 -19.79 -31.06 -39.37
N VAL A 161 -19.29 -31.30 -38.16
CA VAL A 161 -19.52 -32.54 -37.41
C VAL A 161 -20.15 -32.18 -36.06
N GLU A 162 -21.33 -32.73 -35.80
CA GLU A 162 -22.21 -32.32 -34.70
C GLU A 162 -22.50 -33.47 -33.76
N PHE A 163 -22.50 -33.18 -32.46
CA PHE A 163 -22.74 -34.14 -31.41
C PHE A 163 -23.81 -33.62 -30.46
N HIS A 164 -24.93 -34.33 -30.35
CA HIS A 164 -26.07 -34.00 -29.48
C HIS A 164 -26.28 -35.13 -28.48
N ALA A 165 -26.00 -34.90 -27.21
CA ALA A 165 -26.33 -35.85 -26.14
C ALA A 165 -26.27 -35.23 -24.74
N GLN A 166 -26.88 -35.91 -23.77
CA GLN A 166 -26.77 -35.52 -22.36
C GLN A 166 -25.33 -35.60 -21.86
N THR A 167 -24.59 -36.62 -22.29
CA THR A 167 -23.18 -36.82 -21.95
C THR A 167 -22.36 -37.10 -23.19
N ILE A 168 -21.23 -36.40 -23.33
CA ILE A 168 -20.30 -36.60 -24.44
C ILE A 168 -18.92 -36.89 -23.83
N ALA A 169 -18.35 -38.02 -24.21
CA ALA A 169 -16.99 -38.40 -23.88
C ALA A 169 -16.15 -38.44 -25.14
N THR A 170 -15.03 -37.72 -25.15
CA THR A 170 -14.07 -37.69 -26.25
C THR A 170 -12.73 -38.27 -25.82
N SER A 171 -12.01 -38.94 -26.72
CA SER A 171 -10.65 -39.40 -26.49
C SER A 171 -9.90 -39.67 -27.80
N GLY A 172 -8.59 -39.84 -27.74
CA GLY A 172 -7.77 -40.09 -28.93
C GLY A 172 -7.65 -38.85 -29.82
N TYR A 173 -7.58 -39.03 -31.14
CA TYR A 173 -7.45 -37.93 -32.11
C TYR A 173 -8.71 -37.76 -32.96
N ILE A 174 -9.44 -36.66 -32.75
CA ILE A 174 -10.66 -36.29 -33.45
C ILE A 174 -10.33 -35.14 -34.39
N HIS A 175 -10.44 -35.32 -35.71
CA HIS A 175 -9.97 -34.29 -36.64
C HIS A 175 -10.68 -34.21 -37.99
N SER A 176 -10.65 -33.02 -38.58
CA SER A 176 -11.08 -32.74 -39.97
C SER A 176 -9.89 -32.37 -40.88
N LEU A 177 -8.68 -32.80 -40.48
CA LEU A 177 -7.46 -32.51 -41.23
C LEU A 177 -7.41 -33.18 -42.60
N PHE A 178 -6.96 -32.42 -43.58
CA PHE A 178 -6.49 -32.91 -44.87
C PHE A 178 -5.06 -32.42 -45.15
N LYS A 179 -4.42 -33.00 -46.17
CA LYS A 179 -3.13 -32.52 -46.67
C LYS A 179 -3.33 -31.98 -48.09
N ALA A 180 -2.64 -30.90 -48.42
CA ALA A 180 -2.64 -30.38 -49.78
C ALA A 180 -1.24 -29.98 -50.25
N SER A 181 -0.96 -30.28 -51.51
CA SER A 181 0.26 -29.89 -52.20
C SER A 181 -0.04 -28.77 -53.18
N LYS A 182 0.89 -27.82 -53.31
CA LYS A 182 0.82 -26.79 -54.33
C LYS A 182 0.95 -27.43 -55.72
N GLN A 183 -0.01 -27.16 -56.59
CA GLN A 183 0.02 -27.49 -58.01
C GLN A 183 -0.33 -26.23 -58.80
N GLY A 184 0.69 -25.60 -59.42
CA GLY A 184 0.54 -24.28 -60.04
C GLY A 184 0.22 -23.19 -59.01
N GLU A 185 -0.84 -22.42 -59.25
CA GLU A 185 -1.35 -21.38 -58.34
C GLU A 185 -2.33 -21.89 -57.28
N LYS A 186 -2.73 -23.18 -57.35
CA LYS A 186 -3.73 -23.77 -56.47
C LYS A 186 -3.10 -24.78 -55.51
N HIS A 187 -3.78 -25.02 -54.39
CA HIS A 187 -3.50 -26.17 -53.53
C HIS A 187 -4.49 -27.27 -53.88
N VAL A 188 -3.99 -28.48 -54.12
CA VAL A 188 -4.80 -29.66 -54.43
C VAL A 188 -4.62 -30.66 -53.31
N ILE A 189 -5.73 -31.25 -52.82
CA ILE A 189 -5.70 -32.29 -51.79
C ILE A 189 -4.80 -33.43 -52.27
N SER A 190 -3.88 -33.86 -51.40
CA SER A 190 -2.91 -34.89 -51.71
C SER A 190 -2.45 -35.59 -50.44
N SER A 191 -1.64 -36.65 -50.56
CA SER A 191 -1.14 -37.42 -49.40
C SER A 191 0.01 -36.72 -48.65
N SER A 192 0.54 -35.61 -49.17
CA SER A 192 1.71 -34.90 -48.65
C SER A 192 1.60 -33.39 -48.87
N GLY A 193 2.12 -32.57 -47.96
CA GLY A 193 2.16 -31.12 -48.14
C GLY A 193 1.69 -30.38 -46.89
N LEU A 194 1.10 -29.20 -47.10
CA LEU A 194 0.55 -28.37 -46.04
C LEU A 194 -0.63 -29.08 -45.37
N VAL A 195 -0.72 -28.95 -44.06
CA VAL A 195 -1.84 -29.48 -43.27
C VAL A 195 -2.95 -28.44 -43.25
N GLY A 196 -4.11 -28.84 -43.76
CA GLY A 196 -5.30 -28.01 -43.81
C GLY A 196 -6.43 -28.53 -42.95
N VAL A 197 -7.38 -27.66 -42.64
CA VAL A 197 -8.64 -27.98 -41.95
C VAL A 197 -9.83 -27.64 -42.85
N ASN A 198 -10.84 -28.53 -42.86
CA ASN A 198 -12.00 -28.39 -43.73
C ASN A 198 -13.26 -27.92 -42.99
N GLY A 199 -13.58 -28.60 -41.88
CA GLY A 199 -14.80 -28.34 -41.11
C GLY A 199 -14.60 -28.29 -39.60
N GLY A 200 -15.63 -27.81 -38.91
CA GLY A 200 -15.65 -27.64 -37.46
C GLY A 200 -16.33 -28.78 -36.71
N PHE A 201 -16.12 -28.80 -35.39
CA PHE A 201 -16.76 -29.72 -34.46
C PHE A 201 -17.68 -28.95 -33.50
N SER A 202 -18.95 -29.35 -33.42
CA SER A 202 -19.94 -28.75 -32.53
C SER A 202 -20.46 -29.78 -31.54
N PHE A 203 -20.32 -29.49 -30.25
CA PHE A 203 -20.74 -30.35 -29.14
C PHE A 203 -21.87 -29.67 -28.37
N PHE A 204 -23.07 -30.24 -28.45
CA PHE A 204 -24.26 -29.80 -27.74
C PHE A 204 -24.57 -30.78 -26.60
N ALA A 205 -24.09 -30.44 -25.41
CA ALA A 205 -24.02 -31.35 -24.28
C ALA A 205 -24.98 -31.01 -23.12
N GLY A 206 -25.52 -32.02 -22.46
CA GLY A 206 -26.47 -31.84 -21.35
C GLY A 206 -27.92 -31.69 -21.83
N PRO A 207 -28.85 -31.29 -20.94
CA PRO A 207 -30.28 -31.18 -21.22
C PRO A 207 -30.56 -29.92 -22.05
N LEU A 208 -30.25 -30.01 -23.33
CA LEU A 208 -30.39 -28.96 -24.33
C LEU A 208 -31.43 -29.35 -25.38
N THR A 209 -32.21 -28.36 -25.80
CA THR A 209 -32.99 -28.39 -27.04
C THR A 209 -32.39 -27.41 -28.02
N MET A 210 -31.91 -27.93 -29.15
CA MET A 210 -31.28 -27.16 -30.22
C MET A 210 -32.15 -27.18 -31.47
N ASN A 211 -32.29 -26.05 -32.15
CA ASN A 211 -32.76 -26.03 -33.53
C ASN A 211 -31.65 -26.57 -34.45
N TYR A 212 -31.97 -27.58 -35.25
CA TYR A 212 -31.04 -28.27 -36.13
C TYR A 212 -30.63 -27.42 -37.34
N GLY A 213 -31.48 -26.50 -37.79
CA GLY A 213 -31.21 -25.67 -38.96
C GLY A 213 -30.17 -24.59 -38.70
N ASP A 214 -30.34 -23.82 -37.63
CA ASP A 214 -29.57 -22.61 -37.32
C ASP A 214 -28.71 -22.71 -36.05
N HIS A 215 -28.78 -23.84 -35.33
CA HIS A 215 -28.09 -24.07 -34.06
C HIS A 215 -28.48 -23.09 -32.95
N GLU A 216 -29.70 -22.57 -32.96
CA GLU A 216 -30.24 -21.80 -31.84
C GLU A 216 -30.56 -22.71 -30.64
N VAL A 217 -30.13 -22.30 -29.44
CA VAL A 217 -30.52 -22.95 -28.18
C VAL A 217 -31.94 -22.52 -27.83
N VAL A 218 -32.90 -23.43 -27.97
CA VAL A 218 -34.32 -23.18 -27.67
C VAL A 218 -34.63 -23.40 -26.20
N ASP A 219 -33.98 -24.40 -25.59
CA ASP A 219 -34.13 -24.68 -24.16
C ASP A 219 -32.86 -25.28 -23.56
N ALA A 220 -32.61 -24.98 -22.28
CA ALA A 220 -31.48 -25.46 -21.49
C ALA A 220 -31.94 -25.62 -20.03
N ASP A 221 -32.30 -26.83 -19.61
CA ASP A 221 -32.88 -27.09 -18.28
C ASP A 221 -32.06 -28.11 -17.48
N GLU A 222 -31.06 -27.61 -16.73
CA GLU A 222 -30.20 -28.47 -15.90
C GLU A 222 -30.74 -28.64 -14.48
N THR A 223 -31.00 -29.89 -14.10
CA THR A 223 -31.46 -30.28 -12.76
C THR A 223 -30.36 -30.94 -11.91
N THR A 224 -29.22 -31.31 -12.49
CA THR A 224 -28.16 -32.14 -11.89
C THR A 224 -26.74 -31.56 -12.07
N SER A 225 -25.79 -31.93 -11.21
CA SER A 225 -24.43 -31.33 -11.18
C SER A 225 -23.37 -32.08 -11.99
N SER A 226 -23.77 -33.05 -12.82
CA SER A 226 -22.83 -33.86 -13.60
C SER A 226 -22.03 -33.03 -14.60
N VAL A 227 -20.76 -33.38 -14.80
CA VAL A 227 -19.79 -32.63 -15.60
C VAL A 227 -19.55 -33.31 -16.94
N ASN A 228 -19.53 -32.55 -18.03
CA ASN A 228 -19.05 -33.01 -19.34
C ASN A 228 -17.53 -32.81 -19.42
N THR A 229 -16.78 -33.87 -19.69
CA THR A 229 -15.31 -33.82 -19.74
C THR A 229 -14.80 -34.22 -21.12
N PHE A 230 -13.99 -33.34 -21.71
CA PHE A 230 -13.40 -33.53 -23.03
C PHE A 230 -11.93 -33.94 -22.89
N TYR A 231 -11.60 -35.15 -23.34
CA TYR A 231 -10.24 -35.68 -23.44
C TYR A 231 -9.77 -35.82 -24.89
N GLY A 232 -8.46 -35.98 -25.06
CA GLY A 232 -7.83 -36.21 -26.36
C GLY A 232 -7.46 -34.92 -27.11
N ASN A 233 -7.19 -35.06 -28.40
CA ASN A 233 -6.90 -33.97 -29.31
C ASN A 233 -8.06 -33.78 -30.29
N ILE A 234 -8.69 -32.61 -30.27
CA ILE A 234 -9.77 -32.21 -31.19
C ILE A 234 -9.21 -31.11 -32.09
N HIS A 235 -9.13 -31.39 -33.39
CA HIS A 235 -8.48 -30.51 -34.36
C HIS A 235 -9.36 -30.28 -35.60
N GLY A 236 -9.91 -29.09 -35.74
CA GLY A 236 -10.76 -28.74 -36.88
C GLY A 236 -10.72 -27.26 -37.24
N ALA A 237 -11.54 -26.83 -38.19
CA ALA A 237 -11.58 -25.44 -38.66
C ALA A 237 -12.36 -24.50 -37.71
N GLY A 238 -13.01 -25.07 -36.70
CA GLY A 238 -13.73 -24.39 -35.62
C GLY A 238 -14.14 -25.43 -34.57
N ILE A 239 -14.24 -25.04 -33.31
CA ILE A 239 -14.67 -25.94 -32.23
C ILE A 239 -15.69 -25.20 -31.38
N SER A 240 -16.91 -25.69 -31.28
CA SER A 240 -17.95 -25.12 -30.43
C SER A 240 -18.41 -26.15 -29.39
N ILE A 241 -18.35 -25.80 -28.12
CA ILE A 241 -18.88 -26.58 -27.01
C ILE A 241 -19.95 -25.75 -26.33
N VAL A 242 -21.21 -26.15 -26.52
CA VAL A 242 -22.37 -25.54 -25.87
C VAL A 242 -22.95 -26.56 -24.91
N SER A 243 -23.02 -26.21 -23.62
CA SER A 243 -23.41 -27.16 -22.58
C SER A 243 -24.36 -26.55 -21.56
N ALA A 244 -25.43 -27.27 -21.23
CA ALA A 244 -26.25 -26.93 -20.05
C ALA A 244 -25.61 -27.40 -18.73
N ARG A 245 -24.51 -28.16 -18.81
CA ARG A 245 -23.72 -28.70 -17.70
C ARG A 245 -22.37 -28.03 -17.57
N PRO A 246 -21.69 -28.15 -16.42
CA PRO A 246 -20.28 -27.81 -16.31
C PRO A 246 -19.45 -28.52 -17.37
N VAL A 247 -18.47 -27.81 -17.95
CA VAL A 247 -17.53 -28.33 -18.95
C VAL A 247 -16.13 -28.38 -18.35
N THR A 248 -15.43 -29.49 -18.56
CA THR A 248 -14.01 -29.63 -18.21
C THR A 248 -13.21 -30.04 -19.44
N ILE A 249 -12.20 -29.24 -19.79
CA ILE A 249 -11.15 -29.65 -20.73
C ILE A 249 -10.06 -30.32 -19.91
N GLY A 250 -9.92 -31.64 -20.09
CA GLY A 250 -9.03 -32.47 -19.27
C GLY A 250 -7.55 -32.11 -19.39
N SER A 251 -6.78 -32.48 -18.36
CA SER A 251 -5.32 -32.36 -18.40
C SER A 251 -4.74 -33.22 -19.52
N GLY A 252 -3.84 -32.65 -20.32
CA GLY A 252 -3.24 -33.32 -21.49
C GLY A 252 -4.07 -33.24 -22.77
N SER A 253 -5.31 -32.73 -22.71
CA SER A 253 -6.14 -32.49 -23.90
C SER A 253 -5.63 -31.31 -24.72
N LEU A 254 -5.93 -31.34 -26.03
CA LEU A 254 -5.69 -30.23 -26.95
C LEU A 254 -6.96 -29.96 -27.76
N LEU A 255 -7.46 -28.73 -27.69
CA LEU A 255 -8.41 -28.19 -28.66
C LEU A 255 -7.63 -27.25 -29.58
N SER A 256 -7.61 -27.53 -30.87
CA SER A 256 -6.84 -26.73 -31.83
C SER A 256 -7.63 -26.41 -33.08
N THR A 257 -7.56 -25.15 -33.51
CA THR A 257 -7.97 -24.72 -34.86
C THR A 257 -6.80 -24.32 -35.75
N GLN A 258 -5.57 -24.57 -35.28
CA GLN A 258 -4.36 -24.10 -35.94
C GLN A 258 -4.10 -24.86 -37.24
N SER A 259 -3.88 -24.17 -38.36
CA SER A 259 -3.69 -24.82 -39.66
C SER A 259 -2.82 -24.00 -40.62
N SER A 260 -2.25 -24.66 -41.64
CA SER A 260 -1.51 -23.95 -42.69
C SER A 260 -2.44 -23.38 -43.78
N ILE A 261 -3.58 -24.04 -44.00
CA ILE A 261 -4.60 -23.67 -44.98
C ILE A 261 -5.99 -24.04 -44.45
N VAL A 262 -7.00 -23.24 -44.78
CA VAL A 262 -8.40 -23.51 -44.47
C VAL A 262 -9.16 -23.68 -45.78
N ALA A 263 -9.99 -24.71 -45.89
CA ALA A 263 -10.86 -24.90 -47.05
C ALA A 263 -12.21 -24.19 -46.83
N SER A 264 -12.76 -23.64 -47.91
CA SER A 264 -14.13 -23.13 -47.98
C SER A 264 -14.97 -24.04 -48.87
N ASN A 265 -16.23 -24.27 -48.52
CA ASN A 265 -17.10 -25.23 -49.21
C ASN A 265 -18.49 -24.68 -49.42
N TYR A 266 -19.29 -25.38 -50.21
CA TYR A 266 -20.73 -25.17 -50.28
C TYR A 266 -21.44 -26.25 -49.45
N ILE A 267 -22.34 -25.82 -48.58
CA ILE A 267 -23.34 -26.70 -47.95
C ILE A 267 -24.69 -26.28 -48.53
N ASP A 268 -25.36 -27.22 -49.20
CA ASP A 268 -26.50 -26.91 -50.05
C ASP A 268 -26.13 -25.81 -51.08
N ASP A 269 -26.82 -24.68 -51.08
CA ASP A 269 -26.55 -23.52 -51.95
C ASP A 269 -25.70 -22.42 -51.28
N ASN A 270 -25.30 -22.62 -50.02
CA ASN A 270 -24.65 -21.59 -49.22
C ASN A 270 -23.12 -21.77 -49.19
N PHE A 271 -22.40 -20.70 -49.50
CA PHE A 271 -20.94 -20.66 -49.37
C PHE A 271 -20.55 -20.54 -47.89
N PHE A 272 -19.78 -21.50 -47.40
CA PHE A 272 -19.32 -21.60 -46.02
C PHE A 272 -17.80 -21.36 -45.93
N VAL A 273 -17.42 -20.45 -45.04
CA VAL A 273 -16.04 -20.18 -44.65
C VAL A 273 -15.92 -20.42 -43.14
N PRO A 274 -15.06 -21.35 -42.69
CA PRO A 274 -14.82 -21.56 -41.27
C PRO A 274 -14.29 -20.30 -40.58
N THR A 275 -14.78 -20.01 -39.37
CA THR A 275 -14.37 -18.83 -38.59
C THR A 275 -13.04 -19.00 -37.86
N GLY A 276 -12.54 -20.25 -37.72
CA GLY A 276 -11.32 -20.55 -36.97
C GLY A 276 -11.48 -20.51 -35.45
N ASN A 277 -12.65 -20.13 -34.92
CA ASN A 277 -12.81 -19.86 -33.49
C ASN A 277 -12.99 -21.12 -32.65
N ILE A 278 -12.63 -21.02 -31.36
CA ILE A 278 -13.01 -21.99 -30.33
C ILE A 278 -13.99 -21.34 -29.36
N ASP A 279 -15.21 -21.83 -29.29
CA ASP A 279 -16.26 -21.33 -28.41
C ASP A 279 -16.57 -22.37 -27.32
N ILE A 280 -16.50 -21.98 -26.05
CA ILE A 280 -16.85 -22.82 -24.90
C ILE A 280 -17.88 -22.07 -24.07
N VAL A 281 -19.14 -22.48 -24.17
CA VAL A 281 -20.28 -21.79 -23.59
C VAL A 281 -21.04 -22.73 -22.67
N THR A 282 -21.25 -22.30 -21.43
CA THR A 282 -22.15 -22.98 -20.50
C THR A 282 -23.40 -22.15 -20.25
N ILE A 283 -24.57 -22.74 -20.46
CA ILE A 283 -25.88 -22.09 -20.37
C ILE A 283 -26.72 -22.88 -19.36
N SER A 284 -26.58 -22.54 -18.08
CA SER A 284 -27.37 -23.17 -17.01
C SER A 284 -28.32 -22.15 -16.39
N LYS A 285 -29.61 -22.50 -16.32
CA LYS A 285 -30.62 -21.72 -15.57
C LYS A 285 -30.40 -21.79 -14.05
N LYS A 286 -29.64 -22.77 -13.56
CA LYS A 286 -29.33 -22.96 -12.14
C LYS A 286 -28.00 -22.30 -11.78
N ALA A 287 -28.02 -21.44 -10.77
CA ALA A 287 -26.83 -20.74 -10.28
C ALA A 287 -25.75 -21.72 -9.80
N GLY A 288 -24.50 -21.50 -10.21
CA GLY A 288 -23.34 -22.33 -9.86
C GLY A 288 -23.16 -23.61 -10.67
N TYR A 289 -24.00 -23.85 -11.70
CA TYR A 289 -23.93 -25.05 -12.54
C TYR A 289 -23.34 -24.76 -13.94
N GLY A 290 -23.12 -23.49 -14.28
CA GLY A 290 -22.44 -23.08 -15.52
C GLY A 290 -20.93 -22.90 -15.33
N THR A 291 -20.19 -23.95 -14.95
CA THR A 291 -18.74 -23.81 -14.73
C THR A 291 -17.94 -24.30 -15.94
N VAL A 292 -16.96 -23.52 -16.39
CA VAL A 292 -15.94 -23.95 -17.36
C VAL A 292 -14.61 -24.17 -16.62
N LYS A 293 -14.04 -25.36 -16.74
CA LYS A 293 -12.72 -25.70 -16.22
C LYS A 293 -11.79 -26.05 -17.37
N ASN A 294 -10.71 -25.31 -17.53
CA ASN A 294 -9.64 -25.65 -18.48
C ASN A 294 -8.39 -26.12 -17.72
N ALA A 295 -8.02 -27.37 -17.92
CA ALA A 295 -6.73 -27.94 -17.50
C ALA A 295 -5.87 -28.40 -18.70
N GLY A 296 -6.36 -28.22 -19.92
CA GLY A 296 -5.71 -28.64 -21.16
C GLY A 296 -5.08 -27.46 -21.91
N ARG A 297 -4.95 -27.63 -23.23
CA ARG A 297 -4.47 -26.61 -24.16
C ARG A 297 -5.58 -26.24 -25.14
N VAL A 298 -5.85 -24.95 -25.30
CA VAL A 298 -6.87 -24.41 -26.21
C VAL A 298 -6.19 -23.40 -27.13
N PHE A 299 -5.93 -23.78 -28.38
CA PHE A 299 -5.12 -23.00 -29.32
C PHE A 299 -5.91 -22.66 -30.58
N SER A 300 -5.99 -21.37 -30.90
CA SER A 300 -6.74 -20.88 -32.06
C SER A 300 -5.93 -19.89 -32.88
N ASP A 301 -6.06 -19.97 -34.21
CA ASP A 301 -5.44 -18.98 -35.11
C ASP A 301 -6.24 -17.66 -35.15
N THR A 302 -7.52 -17.67 -34.77
CA THR A 302 -8.41 -16.50 -34.85
C THR A 302 -8.89 -16.04 -33.47
N GLY A 303 -9.59 -16.89 -32.72
CA GLY A 303 -10.00 -16.52 -31.38
C GLY A 303 -10.57 -17.64 -30.52
N VAL A 304 -10.70 -17.34 -29.23
CA VAL A 304 -11.32 -18.22 -28.23
C VAL A 304 -12.30 -17.42 -27.39
N ASN A 305 -13.53 -17.92 -27.29
CA ASN A 305 -14.56 -17.35 -26.43
C ASN A 305 -14.91 -18.35 -25.32
N MET A 306 -14.81 -17.93 -24.06
CA MET A 306 -15.19 -18.74 -22.90
C MET A 306 -16.27 -18.02 -22.09
N LEU A 307 -17.45 -18.62 -22.00
CA LEU A 307 -18.62 -18.04 -21.34
C LEU A 307 -19.17 -19.01 -20.29
N GLY A 308 -19.34 -18.52 -19.06
CA GLY A 308 -19.96 -19.30 -17.98
C GLY A 308 -20.28 -18.48 -16.73
N SER A 309 -20.82 -19.15 -15.72
CA SER A 309 -20.96 -18.63 -14.36
C SER A 309 -19.58 -18.46 -13.71
N ASP A 310 -18.79 -19.53 -13.70
CA ASP A 310 -17.44 -19.53 -13.16
C ASP A 310 -16.48 -20.11 -14.20
N ILE A 311 -15.29 -19.51 -14.33
CA ILE A 311 -14.25 -19.97 -15.25
C ILE A 311 -12.97 -20.22 -14.45
N HIS A 312 -12.48 -21.45 -14.48
CA HIS A 312 -11.22 -21.85 -13.86
C HIS A 312 -10.22 -22.25 -14.95
N ASN A 313 -9.16 -21.47 -15.10
CA ASN A 313 -8.06 -21.80 -16.00
C ASN A 313 -6.82 -22.24 -15.20
N THR A 314 -6.41 -23.48 -15.43
CA THR A 314 -5.14 -24.06 -14.95
C THR A 314 -4.24 -24.48 -16.12
N GLY A 315 -4.79 -24.51 -17.34
CA GLY A 315 -4.10 -24.87 -18.57
C GLY A 315 -3.60 -23.66 -19.37
N ALA A 316 -3.42 -23.87 -20.67
CA ALA A 316 -2.97 -22.83 -21.61
C ALA A 316 -4.07 -22.48 -22.62
N VAL A 317 -4.30 -21.18 -22.81
CA VAL A 317 -5.22 -20.64 -23.83
C VAL A 317 -4.45 -19.68 -24.71
N VAL A 318 -4.44 -19.92 -26.02
CA VAL A 318 -3.73 -19.08 -26.99
C VAL A 318 -4.68 -18.75 -28.15
N GLY A 319 -4.76 -17.48 -28.52
CA GLY A 319 -5.59 -17.03 -29.64
C GLY A 319 -5.14 -15.68 -30.21
N HIS A 320 -5.74 -15.24 -31.32
CA HIS A 320 -5.54 -13.87 -31.80
C HIS A 320 -6.42 -12.87 -31.03
N ASN A 321 -7.72 -13.15 -30.94
CA ASN A 321 -8.66 -12.45 -30.05
C ASN A 321 -9.25 -13.41 -29.01
N LEU A 322 -9.28 -13.01 -27.75
CA LEU A 322 -9.82 -13.80 -26.66
C LEU A 322 -10.92 -13.02 -25.94
N GLN A 323 -12.07 -13.66 -25.72
CA GLN A 323 -13.14 -13.12 -24.89
C GLN A 323 -13.47 -14.10 -23.77
N VAL A 324 -13.42 -13.63 -22.53
CA VAL A 324 -13.69 -14.43 -21.35
C VAL A 324 -14.72 -13.73 -20.49
N VAL A 325 -15.91 -14.31 -20.37
CA VAL A 325 -17.02 -13.75 -19.60
C VAL A 325 -17.46 -14.75 -18.53
N ALA A 326 -17.17 -14.43 -17.28
CA ALA A 326 -17.59 -15.22 -16.13
C ALA A 326 -18.56 -14.42 -15.26
N ASN A 327 -19.81 -14.85 -15.13
CA ASN A 327 -20.83 -14.11 -14.37
C ASN A 327 -20.44 -13.86 -12.90
N ASN A 328 -19.66 -14.76 -12.29
CA ASN A 328 -19.32 -14.70 -10.87
C ASN A 328 -17.81 -14.69 -10.61
N LEU A 329 -17.07 -15.73 -11.02
CA LEU A 329 -15.63 -15.83 -10.76
C LEU A 329 -14.85 -16.23 -12.00
N PHE A 330 -13.83 -15.44 -12.35
CA PHE A 330 -12.72 -15.87 -13.19
C PHE A 330 -11.49 -16.13 -12.31
N ASN A 331 -10.99 -17.37 -12.33
CA ASN A 331 -9.79 -17.79 -11.60
C ASN A 331 -8.76 -18.34 -12.59
N ASN A 332 -7.61 -17.68 -12.68
CA ASN A 332 -6.50 -18.07 -13.54
C ASN A 332 -5.26 -18.43 -12.73
N THR A 333 -4.81 -19.67 -12.86
CA THR A 333 -3.50 -20.17 -12.37
C THR A 333 -2.61 -20.67 -13.52
N GLY A 334 -3.16 -20.75 -14.74
CA GLY A 334 -2.45 -21.14 -15.96
C GLY A 334 -1.99 -19.93 -16.79
N SER A 335 -1.97 -20.07 -18.11
CA SER A 335 -1.56 -19.00 -19.03
C SER A 335 -2.64 -18.69 -20.06
N ILE A 336 -2.88 -17.40 -20.28
CA ILE A 336 -3.73 -16.89 -21.36
C ILE A 336 -2.92 -15.91 -22.20
N GLU A 337 -2.81 -16.18 -23.50
CA GLU A 337 -2.04 -15.38 -24.44
C GLU A 337 -2.88 -15.00 -25.67
N ALA A 338 -3.13 -13.69 -25.84
CA ALA A 338 -3.78 -13.14 -27.01
C ALA A 338 -2.77 -12.35 -27.86
N THR A 339 -2.57 -12.73 -29.12
CA THR A 339 -1.63 -11.98 -29.97
C THR A 339 -2.13 -10.57 -30.33
N ARG A 340 -3.45 -10.31 -30.22
CA ARG A 340 -4.05 -8.99 -30.44
C ARG A 340 -4.86 -8.47 -29.26
N LYS A 341 -5.95 -9.15 -28.88
CA LYS A 341 -6.91 -8.59 -27.90
C LYS A 341 -7.38 -9.64 -26.89
N LEU A 342 -7.38 -9.29 -25.62
CA LEU A 342 -8.02 -10.03 -24.54
C LEU A 342 -9.08 -9.15 -23.88
N GLU A 343 -10.34 -9.58 -23.93
CA GLU A 343 -11.45 -9.01 -23.15
C GLU A 343 -11.80 -9.98 -22.02
N LEU A 344 -11.72 -9.50 -20.79
CA LEU A 344 -12.03 -10.27 -19.59
C LEU A 344 -13.08 -9.52 -18.77
N SER A 345 -14.23 -10.15 -18.54
CA SER A 345 -15.31 -9.59 -17.74
C SER A 345 -15.75 -10.58 -16.68
N SER A 346 -15.70 -10.19 -15.41
CA SER A 346 -16.25 -11.00 -14.32
C SER A 346 -16.53 -10.21 -13.07
N LYS A 347 -17.53 -10.60 -12.29
CA LYS A 347 -17.74 -10.00 -10.96
C LYS A 347 -16.47 -10.04 -10.11
N LEU A 348 -15.77 -11.18 -10.05
CA LEU A 348 -14.48 -11.34 -9.38
C LEU A 348 -13.43 -11.89 -10.35
N ILE A 349 -12.30 -11.20 -10.46
CA ILE A 349 -11.12 -11.65 -11.23
C ILE A 349 -10.01 -12.00 -10.24
N ASP A 350 -9.58 -13.26 -10.22
CA ASP A 350 -8.43 -13.77 -9.46
C ASP A 350 -7.37 -14.28 -10.44
N ASN A 351 -6.31 -13.48 -10.65
CA ASN A 351 -5.17 -13.84 -11.48
C ASN A 351 -3.95 -14.19 -10.64
N ARG A 352 -3.54 -15.46 -10.74
CA ARG A 352 -2.31 -16.06 -10.15
C ARG A 352 -1.36 -16.63 -11.20
N GLY A 353 -1.80 -16.66 -12.44
CA GLY A 353 -1.03 -17.11 -13.59
C GLY A 353 -0.64 -15.94 -14.49
N ALA A 354 -0.52 -16.22 -15.79
CA ALA A 354 -0.13 -15.25 -16.79
C ALA A 354 -1.31 -14.79 -17.66
N LEU A 355 -1.43 -13.48 -17.85
CA LEU A 355 -2.30 -12.82 -18.82
C LEU A 355 -1.44 -11.96 -19.76
N TYR A 356 -1.32 -12.38 -21.01
CA TYR A 356 -0.49 -11.73 -22.02
C TYR A 356 -1.37 -11.31 -23.19
N ALA A 357 -1.36 -10.02 -23.54
CA ALA A 357 -2.07 -9.54 -24.72
C ALA A 357 -1.49 -8.26 -25.29
N HIS A 358 -1.56 -8.03 -26.61
CA HIS A 358 -1.24 -6.70 -27.13
C HIS A 358 -2.21 -5.63 -26.57
N THR A 359 -3.51 -5.88 -26.60
CA THR A 359 -4.53 -5.09 -25.89
C THR A 359 -5.24 -5.95 -24.87
N LEU A 360 -5.25 -5.55 -23.60
CA LEU A 360 -5.93 -6.25 -22.51
C LEU A 360 -6.93 -5.32 -21.84
N ASN A 361 -8.21 -5.69 -21.88
CA ASN A 361 -9.27 -5.00 -21.17
C ASN A 361 -9.86 -5.96 -20.13
N ALA A 362 -9.68 -5.65 -18.85
CA ALA A 362 -10.27 -6.43 -17.76
C ALA A 362 -11.26 -5.56 -16.98
N GLN A 363 -12.50 -6.02 -16.87
CA GLN A 363 -13.57 -5.34 -16.16
C GLN A 363 -14.14 -6.25 -15.08
N SER A 364 -14.29 -5.69 -13.88
CA SER A 364 -14.87 -6.41 -12.76
C SER A 364 -15.82 -5.57 -11.91
N ASP A 365 -16.97 -6.14 -11.57
CA ASP A 365 -17.96 -5.43 -10.76
C ASP A 365 -17.47 -5.23 -9.31
N ASP A 366 -16.83 -6.23 -8.72
CA ASP A 366 -16.44 -6.23 -7.30
C ASP A 366 -14.94 -6.04 -7.09
N ALA A 367 -14.10 -6.93 -7.62
CA ALA A 367 -12.67 -6.93 -7.34
C ALA A 367 -11.81 -7.64 -8.40
N LEU A 368 -10.64 -7.07 -8.65
CA LEU A 368 -9.56 -7.64 -9.45
C LEU A 368 -8.32 -7.85 -8.57
N PHE A 369 -7.93 -9.11 -8.42
CA PHE A 369 -6.74 -9.54 -7.71
C PHE A 369 -5.69 -10.00 -8.72
N ASN A 370 -4.52 -9.36 -8.73
CA ASN A 370 -3.33 -9.88 -9.38
C ASN A 370 -2.31 -10.24 -8.30
N HIS A 371 -2.16 -11.51 -7.97
CA HIS A 371 -1.41 -11.92 -6.79
C HIS A 371 -0.85 -13.35 -6.89
N LEU A 372 -0.01 -13.77 -5.93
CA LEU A 372 0.45 -15.16 -5.80
C LEU A 372 1.03 -15.76 -7.10
N GLY A 373 1.82 -14.99 -7.85
CA GLY A 373 2.40 -15.39 -9.13
C GLY A 373 1.78 -14.67 -10.33
N GLY A 374 0.73 -13.87 -10.10
CA GLY A 374 0.00 -13.12 -11.11
C GLY A 374 0.88 -12.21 -11.97
N ARG A 375 0.78 -12.37 -13.29
CA ARG A 375 1.50 -11.55 -14.28
C ARG A 375 0.54 -11.02 -15.33
N ILE A 376 0.59 -9.72 -15.56
CA ILE A 376 -0.15 -9.02 -16.62
C ILE A 376 0.87 -8.30 -17.50
N LEU A 377 0.93 -8.65 -18.79
CA LEU A 377 1.82 -8.02 -19.76
C LEU A 377 1.03 -7.61 -21.01
N GLY A 378 1.22 -6.37 -21.48
CA GLY A 378 0.65 -5.95 -22.75
C GLY A 378 1.14 -4.63 -23.31
N ASN A 379 0.73 -4.29 -24.54
CA ASN A 379 1.02 -2.95 -25.09
C ASN A 379 0.04 -1.93 -24.51
N ALA A 380 -1.26 -2.20 -24.55
CA ALA A 380 -2.30 -1.37 -23.95
C ALA A 380 -3.11 -2.20 -22.95
N VAL A 381 -3.07 -1.84 -21.68
CA VAL A 381 -3.76 -2.54 -20.58
C VAL A 381 -4.72 -1.58 -19.89
N SER A 382 -6.00 -1.94 -19.84
CA SER A 382 -7.05 -1.23 -19.10
C SER A 382 -7.69 -2.14 -18.07
N LEU A 383 -7.65 -1.73 -16.81
CA LEU A 383 -8.20 -2.48 -15.66
C LEU A 383 -9.26 -1.61 -14.98
N GLU A 384 -10.52 -2.05 -14.99
CA GLU A 384 -11.64 -1.33 -14.37
C GLU A 384 -12.31 -2.21 -13.32
N THR A 385 -12.34 -1.78 -12.06
CA THR A 385 -12.94 -2.57 -10.99
C THR A 385 -13.40 -1.75 -9.78
N SER A 386 -14.27 -2.25 -8.90
CA SER A 386 -14.50 -1.57 -7.62
C SER A 386 -13.30 -1.70 -6.67
N TYR A 387 -12.55 -2.81 -6.67
CA TYR A 387 -11.41 -3.03 -5.76
C TYR A 387 -10.23 -3.64 -6.51
N PHE A 388 -9.10 -2.94 -6.56
CA PHE A 388 -7.90 -3.42 -7.23
C PHE A 388 -6.78 -3.69 -6.23
N ILE A 389 -6.18 -4.88 -6.32
CA ILE A 389 -4.94 -5.19 -5.60
C ILE A 389 -3.95 -5.94 -6.49
N ASN A 390 -2.72 -5.43 -6.51
CA ASN A 390 -1.52 -6.09 -7.02
C ASN A 390 -0.65 -6.51 -5.82
N GLY A 391 -0.37 -7.81 -5.69
CA GLY A 391 0.32 -8.39 -4.54
C GLY A 391 -0.66 -8.79 -3.44
N SER A 392 -0.30 -8.60 -2.16
CA SER A 392 -1.16 -9.03 -1.05
C SER A 392 -0.91 -8.22 0.22
N ARG A 393 -1.96 -7.94 0.99
CA ARG A 393 -1.84 -7.34 2.32
C ARG A 393 -1.11 -8.23 3.34
N GLN A 394 -0.98 -9.55 3.09
CA GLN A 394 -0.42 -10.53 4.03
C GLN A 394 0.42 -11.59 3.29
N GLU A 395 1.34 -12.24 4.02
CA GLU A 395 2.13 -13.39 3.51
C GLU A 395 1.31 -14.68 3.35
N THR A 396 0.00 -14.66 3.64
CA THR A 396 -0.92 -15.80 3.45
C THR A 396 -1.68 -15.67 2.14
N ALA A 397 -2.17 -16.80 1.63
CA ALA A 397 -3.16 -16.78 0.56
C ALA A 397 -4.39 -15.97 1.03
N PRO A 398 -4.71 -14.81 0.42
CA PRO A 398 -5.80 -13.98 0.90
C PRO A 398 -7.14 -14.65 0.55
N SER A 399 -8.19 -14.33 1.32
CA SER A 399 -9.55 -14.63 0.91
C SER A 399 -9.85 -13.91 -0.42
N ILE A 400 -10.50 -14.61 -1.36
CA ILE A 400 -10.92 -14.06 -2.66
C ILE A 400 -12.22 -13.28 -2.46
N THR A 401 -12.14 -12.23 -1.66
CA THR A 401 -13.27 -11.39 -1.26
C THR A 401 -12.80 -9.96 -1.10
N LYS A 402 -13.65 -9.00 -1.48
CA LYS A 402 -13.39 -7.59 -1.23
C LYS A 402 -13.10 -7.35 0.26
N LYS A 403 -12.02 -6.63 0.54
CA LYS A 403 -11.62 -6.24 1.90
C LYS A 403 -12.11 -4.82 2.21
N SER A 404 -12.24 -4.51 3.50
CA SER A 404 -12.49 -3.14 3.96
C SER A 404 -11.35 -2.22 3.53
N ASN A 405 -11.68 -0.94 3.38
CA ASN A 405 -10.71 0.11 3.12
C ASN A 405 -9.65 0.14 4.23
N LEU A 406 -8.41 0.47 3.87
CA LEU A 406 -7.36 0.72 4.85
C LEU A 406 -7.52 2.13 5.39
N GLU A 407 -7.30 2.28 6.70
CA GLU A 407 -7.16 3.61 7.33
C GLU A 407 -5.69 4.04 7.25
N PHE A 408 -5.46 5.29 6.84
CA PHE A 408 -4.14 5.91 6.78
C PHE A 408 -3.99 6.89 7.94
N ASP A 409 -2.84 6.83 8.62
CA ASP A 409 -2.47 7.86 9.57
C ASP A 409 -1.76 8.99 8.81
N ASP A 410 -2.42 10.13 8.70
CA ASP A 410 -1.88 11.32 8.03
C ASP A 410 -0.84 12.05 8.90
N ASP A 411 -0.81 11.77 10.20
CA ASP A 411 0.14 12.34 11.15
C ASP A 411 1.11 11.28 11.66
N LEU A 412 2.40 11.57 11.58
CA LEU A 412 3.44 10.71 12.16
C LEU A 412 3.52 10.98 13.67
N ASN A 413 2.43 10.73 14.38
CA ASN A 413 2.33 10.93 15.82
C ASN A 413 3.17 9.87 16.55
N ALA A 414 4.46 10.15 16.81
CA ALA A 414 5.34 9.43 17.74
C ALA A 414 5.23 7.88 17.76
N SER A 415 4.74 7.25 16.70
CA SER A 415 4.46 5.81 16.72
C SER A 415 5.79 5.09 16.54
N ALA A 416 6.12 4.23 17.48
CA ALA A 416 7.21 3.28 17.34
C ALA A 416 7.04 2.39 16.07
N ASN A 417 5.81 2.18 15.61
CA ASN A 417 5.48 1.19 14.58
C ASN A 417 4.71 1.83 13.42
N TYR A 418 5.25 1.75 12.20
CA TYR A 418 4.67 2.31 10.98
C TYR A 418 4.47 1.27 9.87
N GLY A 419 3.71 1.65 8.85
CA GLY A 419 3.34 0.84 7.69
C GLY A 419 2.02 0.08 7.88
N ILE A 420 1.38 -0.28 6.77
CA ILE A 420 0.08 -0.96 6.76
C ILE A 420 0.00 -2.22 7.63
N PHE A 421 1.12 -2.90 7.89
CA PHE A 421 1.17 -4.05 8.78
C PHE A 421 0.67 -3.71 10.19
N ASN A 422 1.05 -2.54 10.68
CA ASN A 422 0.79 -2.08 12.04
C ASN A 422 -0.56 -1.37 12.17
N SER A 423 -1.03 -0.67 11.14
CA SER A 423 -2.29 0.08 11.19
C SER A 423 -3.56 -0.79 11.16
N ASN A 424 -3.48 -2.02 10.65
CA ASN A 424 -4.67 -2.85 10.41
C ASN A 424 -4.66 -4.21 11.12
N ALA A 425 -3.78 -4.42 12.12
CA ALA A 425 -3.69 -5.62 12.96
C ALA A 425 -3.90 -6.94 12.19
N PHE A 426 -3.07 -7.18 11.18
CA PHE A 426 -3.17 -8.40 10.38
C PHE A 426 -2.95 -9.66 11.26
N ASN A 427 -3.96 -10.53 11.34
CA ASN A 427 -3.89 -11.78 12.10
C ASN A 427 -2.67 -12.64 11.69
N ALA A 428 -2.05 -13.30 12.67
CA ALA A 428 -0.94 -14.22 12.45
C ALA A 428 -1.32 -15.35 11.46
N PRO A 429 -0.41 -15.72 10.55
CA PRO A 429 -0.71 -16.62 9.42
C PRO A 429 -1.05 -18.05 9.88
N SER A 430 -2.09 -18.67 9.31
CA SER A 430 -2.34 -20.12 9.45
C SER A 430 -1.54 -20.96 8.43
N VAL A 431 -1.30 -20.43 7.23
CA VAL A 431 -0.49 -21.04 6.16
C VAL A 431 0.19 -19.95 5.32
N LYS A 432 1.53 -19.96 5.23
CA LYS A 432 2.27 -19.05 4.34
C LYS A 432 2.06 -19.44 2.88
N ALA A 433 1.84 -18.45 2.02
CA ALA A 433 1.82 -18.67 0.58
C ALA A 433 3.23 -19.01 0.06
N THR A 434 3.32 -19.91 -0.92
CA THR A 434 4.59 -20.32 -1.54
C THR A 434 5.11 -19.33 -2.58
N GLU A 435 4.21 -18.54 -3.16
CA GLU A 435 4.49 -17.53 -4.17
C GLU A 435 3.75 -16.25 -3.78
N LEU A 436 4.42 -15.10 -3.83
CA LEU A 436 3.90 -13.79 -3.41
C LEU A 436 4.20 -12.70 -4.44
N SER A 437 4.78 -13.06 -5.59
CA SER A 437 5.02 -12.12 -6.68
C SER A 437 3.73 -11.67 -7.35
N ALA A 438 3.76 -10.46 -7.90
CA ALA A 438 2.69 -9.88 -8.68
C ALA A 438 3.22 -8.76 -9.58
N HIS A 439 3.16 -8.95 -10.90
CA HIS A 439 3.74 -8.01 -11.85
C HIS A 439 2.72 -7.55 -12.88
N ILE A 440 2.68 -6.24 -13.10
CA ILE A 440 1.98 -5.61 -14.22
C ILE A 440 2.99 -4.77 -14.97
N ASN A 441 3.13 -5.03 -16.27
CA ASN A 441 3.98 -4.24 -17.15
C ASN A 441 3.20 -3.96 -18.44
N ALA A 442 3.05 -2.69 -18.80
CA ALA A 442 2.47 -2.33 -20.09
C ALA A 442 3.09 -1.09 -20.71
N THR A 443 3.01 -0.96 -22.04
CA THR A 443 3.45 0.29 -22.69
C THR A 443 2.52 1.46 -22.33
N ILE A 444 1.22 1.20 -22.30
CA ILE A 444 0.15 2.11 -21.88
C ILE A 444 -0.69 1.36 -20.84
N LEU A 445 -0.69 1.83 -19.59
CA LEU A 445 -1.45 1.25 -18.49
C LEU A 445 -2.50 2.24 -17.98
N SER A 446 -3.74 1.78 -17.86
CA SER A 446 -4.84 2.50 -17.22
C SER A 446 -5.47 1.62 -16.13
N ILE A 447 -5.56 2.14 -14.91
CA ILE A 447 -6.21 1.48 -13.77
C ILE A 447 -7.29 2.43 -13.24
N SER A 448 -8.54 1.99 -13.25
CA SER A 448 -9.68 2.73 -12.69
C SER A 448 -10.34 1.89 -11.60
N ALA A 449 -10.26 2.35 -10.35
CA ALA A 449 -10.90 1.67 -9.25
C ALA A 449 -11.39 2.60 -8.15
N LYS A 450 -12.09 2.06 -7.13
CA LYS A 450 -12.29 2.84 -5.90
C LYS A 450 -10.99 2.95 -5.11
N GLN A 451 -10.28 1.85 -4.98
CA GLN A 451 -8.97 1.81 -4.32
C GLN A 451 -8.00 0.95 -5.12
N VAL A 452 -6.75 1.41 -5.18
CA VAL A 452 -5.64 0.78 -5.92
C VAL A 452 -4.54 0.45 -4.92
N GLU A 453 -4.33 -0.83 -4.65
CA GLU A 453 -3.32 -1.33 -3.71
C GLU A 453 -2.20 -2.06 -4.44
N ASN A 454 -0.96 -1.59 -4.28
CA ASN A 454 0.23 -2.27 -4.75
C ASN A 454 1.09 -2.62 -3.53
N ILE A 455 1.02 -3.87 -3.06
CA ILE A 455 1.53 -4.24 -1.74
C ILE A 455 2.46 -5.45 -1.83
N ASN A 456 3.70 -5.26 -1.40
CA ASN A 456 4.63 -6.36 -1.14
C ASN A 456 4.65 -6.68 0.37
N PRO A 457 4.10 -7.82 0.82
CA PRO A 457 4.07 -8.18 2.24
C PRO A 457 5.42 -8.71 2.76
N TYR A 458 6.54 -8.37 2.11
CA TYR A 458 7.87 -8.81 2.51
C TYR A 458 8.40 -7.95 3.66
N TYR A 459 8.90 -8.58 4.71
CA TYR A 459 9.60 -7.91 5.80
C TYR A 459 10.61 -8.86 6.45
N LYS A 460 11.60 -8.28 7.13
CA LYS A 460 12.52 -8.99 8.01
C LYS A 460 12.30 -8.50 9.44
N ALA A 461 12.20 -9.43 10.38
CA ALA A 461 12.17 -9.12 11.82
C ALA A 461 13.52 -9.49 12.44
N ARG A 462 14.01 -8.64 13.34
CA ARG A 462 15.28 -8.82 14.04
C ARG A 462 15.18 -10.03 14.97
N LYS A 463 16.17 -10.93 14.88
CA LYS A 463 16.31 -12.03 15.85
C LYS A 463 17.11 -11.55 17.06
N ASN A 464 16.92 -12.16 18.23
CA ASN A 464 17.51 -11.73 19.51
C ASN A 464 19.05 -11.55 19.51
N GLU A 465 19.77 -12.17 18.57
CA GLU A 465 21.24 -12.13 18.44
C GLU A 465 21.73 -11.30 17.24
N GLU A 466 20.82 -10.77 16.41
CA GLU A 466 21.18 -10.04 15.19
C GLU A 466 21.48 -8.57 15.54
N ILE A 467 22.63 -8.06 15.10
CA ILE A 467 23.04 -6.66 15.25
C ILE A 467 22.69 -5.93 13.95
N TRP A 468 21.81 -4.93 14.04
CA TRP A 468 21.46 -4.04 12.94
C TRP A 468 22.08 -2.67 13.27
N ASP A 469 23.28 -2.41 12.76
CA ASP A 469 24.03 -1.15 12.96
C ASP A 469 23.73 -0.14 11.84
N GLY A 470 22.44 0.17 11.64
CA GLY A 470 21.97 1.09 10.61
C GLY A 470 21.64 0.45 9.26
N TYR A 471 21.93 -0.83 9.07
CA TYR A 471 21.65 -1.57 7.84
C TYR A 471 20.95 -2.91 8.10
N VAL A 472 20.06 -3.30 7.18
CA VAL A 472 19.48 -4.65 7.15
C VAL A 472 19.71 -5.28 5.80
N HIS A 473 20.25 -6.50 5.80
CA HIS A 473 20.28 -7.33 4.60
C HIS A 473 18.87 -7.80 4.25
N LEU A 474 18.37 -7.34 3.10
CA LEU A 474 17.11 -7.77 2.51
C LEU A 474 17.38 -8.63 1.25
N ASP A 475 16.62 -9.72 1.10
CA ASP A 475 16.60 -10.52 -0.11
C ASP A 475 16.12 -9.68 -1.30
N TYR A 476 16.94 -9.66 -2.37
CA TYR A 476 16.69 -8.77 -3.49
C TYR A 476 15.44 -9.20 -4.27
N ALA A 477 15.31 -10.49 -4.57
CA ALA A 477 14.17 -11.04 -5.31
C ALA A 477 12.85 -10.78 -4.57
N SER A 478 12.81 -11.06 -3.26
CA SER A 478 11.63 -10.84 -2.42
C SER A 478 11.28 -9.36 -2.27
N SER A 479 12.28 -8.47 -2.35
CA SER A 479 12.04 -7.03 -2.29
C SER A 479 11.46 -6.44 -3.57
N ARG A 480 11.66 -7.12 -4.72
CA ARG A 480 11.27 -6.65 -6.06
C ARG A 480 10.10 -7.43 -6.68
N ARG A 481 9.55 -8.40 -5.97
CA ARG A 481 8.53 -9.32 -6.48
C ARG A 481 7.16 -8.70 -6.77
N VAL A 482 6.90 -7.46 -6.36
CA VAL A 482 5.63 -6.77 -6.63
C VAL A 482 5.90 -5.47 -7.37
N SER A 483 5.32 -5.33 -8.57
CA SER A 483 5.51 -4.13 -9.39
C SER A 483 4.29 -3.80 -10.26
N ILE A 484 4.05 -2.49 -10.42
CA ILE A 484 3.20 -1.91 -11.46
C ILE A 484 4.07 -0.93 -12.25
N THR A 485 4.34 -1.23 -13.52
CA THR A 485 5.13 -0.35 -14.38
C THR A 485 4.44 -0.06 -15.70
N GLY A 486 4.56 1.20 -16.14
CA GLY A 486 4.21 1.66 -17.47
C GLY A 486 5.47 2.02 -18.26
N GLN A 487 5.51 1.80 -19.57
CA GLN A 487 6.63 2.29 -20.37
C GLN A 487 6.43 3.75 -20.77
N ASN A 488 5.33 4.07 -21.46
CA ASN A 488 5.09 5.40 -22.03
C ASN A 488 3.93 6.13 -21.36
N SER A 489 2.95 5.42 -20.81
CA SER A 489 1.85 6.03 -20.08
C SER A 489 1.38 5.14 -18.92
N LEU A 490 1.14 5.76 -17.78
CA LEU A 490 0.61 5.14 -16.57
C LEU A 490 -0.46 6.05 -15.96
N ASN A 491 -1.73 5.67 -16.11
CA ASN A 491 -2.87 6.44 -15.63
C ASN A 491 -3.59 5.67 -14.53
N VAL A 492 -3.79 6.32 -13.39
CA VAL A 492 -4.43 5.72 -12.22
C VAL A 492 -5.53 6.64 -11.74
N LEU A 493 -6.77 6.16 -11.78
CA LEU A 493 -7.94 6.81 -11.21
C LEU A 493 -8.41 5.99 -10.01
N ALA A 494 -8.33 6.57 -8.82
CA ALA A 494 -8.79 5.92 -7.60
C ALA A 494 -9.72 6.83 -6.80
N THR A 495 -10.99 6.45 -6.64
CA THR A 495 -11.98 7.34 -5.99
C THR A 495 -11.83 7.48 -4.48
N GLU A 496 -11.09 6.58 -3.84
CA GLU A 496 -10.81 6.57 -2.39
C GLU A 496 -9.32 6.82 -2.14
N TYR A 497 -8.44 5.93 -2.61
CA TYR A 497 -7.00 6.05 -2.41
C TYR A 497 -6.15 5.20 -3.37
N VAL A 498 -4.88 5.59 -3.49
CA VAL A 498 -3.79 4.80 -4.05
C VAL A 498 -2.80 4.47 -2.93
N LEU A 499 -2.38 3.21 -2.84
CA LEU A 499 -1.35 2.75 -1.90
C LEU A 499 -0.25 2.01 -2.65
N ASN A 500 0.99 2.46 -2.50
CA ASN A 500 2.18 1.72 -2.87
C ASN A 500 2.97 1.37 -1.61
N SER A 501 3.02 0.08 -1.25
CA SER A 501 3.59 -0.39 0.01
C SER A 501 4.69 -1.43 -0.21
N SER A 502 5.94 -1.04 0.04
CA SER A 502 7.15 -1.85 -0.22
C SER A 502 7.24 -2.46 -1.62
N ALA A 503 6.53 -1.88 -2.58
CA ALA A 503 6.41 -2.33 -3.95
C ALA A 503 6.91 -1.27 -4.93
N ILE A 504 7.04 -1.65 -6.20
CA ILE A 504 7.49 -0.75 -7.27
C ILE A 504 6.28 -0.18 -8.00
N PHE A 505 6.27 1.14 -8.15
CA PHE A 505 5.30 1.86 -8.96
C PHE A 505 6.05 2.87 -9.84
N GLY A 506 6.05 2.70 -11.16
CA GLY A 506 6.79 3.66 -11.98
C GLY A 506 6.59 3.65 -13.48
N LEU A 507 7.20 4.66 -14.10
CA LEU A 507 7.18 4.91 -15.55
C LEU A 507 8.60 4.86 -16.12
N ASP A 508 8.84 3.95 -17.09
CA ASP A 508 10.18 3.58 -17.57
C ASP A 508 10.75 4.49 -18.68
N ASN A 509 9.92 5.16 -19.49
CA ASN A 509 10.35 6.05 -20.56
C ASN A 509 9.83 7.49 -20.35
N PRO A 510 10.36 8.47 -21.10
CA PRO A 510 9.70 9.77 -21.24
C PRO A 510 8.26 9.59 -21.73
N GLY A 511 7.31 10.09 -20.95
CA GLY A 511 5.89 9.81 -21.10
C GLY A 511 5.05 10.53 -20.04
N GLU A 512 3.87 9.99 -19.72
CA GLU A 512 2.95 10.57 -18.73
C GLU A 512 2.59 9.57 -17.62
N PHE A 513 2.82 9.97 -16.37
CA PHE A 513 2.36 9.26 -15.19
C PHE A 513 1.35 10.13 -14.44
N VAL A 514 0.07 9.78 -14.54
CA VAL A 514 -1.06 10.54 -13.98
C VAL A 514 -1.74 9.76 -12.87
N ILE A 515 -1.89 10.38 -11.71
CA ILE A 515 -2.64 9.84 -10.56
C ILE A 515 -3.74 10.82 -10.17
N ASN A 516 -4.98 10.34 -10.23
CA ASN A 516 -6.19 11.09 -9.86
C ASN A 516 -6.83 10.40 -8.64
N THR A 517 -6.62 10.97 -7.46
CA THR A 517 -7.11 10.36 -6.21
C THR A 517 -7.23 11.37 -5.07
N PRO A 518 -8.10 11.16 -4.07
CA PRO A 518 -8.10 11.95 -2.84
C PRO A 518 -6.83 11.76 -1.98
N HIS A 519 -6.25 10.55 -1.99
CA HIS A 519 -5.13 10.19 -1.12
C HIS A 519 -4.18 9.20 -1.81
N PHE A 520 -2.89 9.51 -1.83
CA PHE A 520 -1.83 8.63 -2.32
C PHE A 520 -0.77 8.43 -1.23
N GLN A 521 -0.65 7.19 -0.74
CA GLN A 521 0.35 6.76 0.23
C GLN A 521 1.45 5.94 -0.47
N ASN A 522 2.71 6.37 -0.35
CA ASN A 522 3.90 5.63 -0.74
C ASN A 522 4.72 5.32 0.52
N GLU A 523 4.70 4.07 1.00
CA GLU A 523 5.25 3.73 2.32
C GLU A 523 5.88 2.34 2.43
N ARG A 524 6.64 2.08 3.50
CA ARG A 524 7.05 0.70 3.83
C ARG A 524 5.85 -0.11 4.33
N TYR A 525 5.82 -1.41 4.00
CA TYR A 525 4.83 -2.36 4.50
C TYR A 525 4.88 -2.50 6.02
N ARG A 526 6.09 -2.57 6.57
CA ARG A 526 6.33 -2.65 8.01
C ARG A 526 7.63 -1.97 8.38
N ILE A 527 7.59 -1.17 9.44
CA ILE A 527 8.78 -0.74 10.18
C ILE A 527 8.44 -0.63 11.66
N ASN A 528 9.22 -1.30 12.50
CA ASN A 528 9.05 -1.29 13.95
C ASN A 528 10.33 -0.75 14.57
N THR A 529 10.20 0.32 15.33
CA THR A 529 11.30 1.11 15.86
C THR A 529 11.07 1.47 17.32
N THR A 530 12.13 1.56 18.11
CA THR A 530 12.10 2.06 19.48
C THR A 530 13.04 3.26 19.56
N GLY A 531 12.55 4.38 20.12
CA GLY A 531 13.37 5.52 20.50
C GLY A 531 13.92 6.46 19.45
N TYR A 532 13.53 6.30 18.19
CA TYR A 532 13.99 7.17 17.11
C TYR A 532 13.20 8.48 17.01
N ILE A 533 13.85 9.49 16.45
CA ILE A 533 13.26 10.79 16.09
C ILE A 533 12.71 10.69 14.67
N PHE A 534 11.48 11.15 14.47
CA PHE A 534 10.84 11.24 13.16
C PHE A 534 10.83 12.70 12.70
N ALA A 535 11.37 12.96 11.52
CA ALA A 535 11.29 14.25 10.86
C ALA A 535 10.24 14.19 9.75
N ARG A 536 9.39 15.20 9.68
CA ARG A 536 8.37 15.37 8.64
C ARG A 536 8.54 16.73 7.99
N LYS A 537 8.42 16.71 6.67
CA LYS A 537 8.30 17.89 5.82
C LYS A 537 6.91 17.89 5.19
N LEU A 538 6.13 18.95 5.39
CA LEU A 538 4.82 19.14 4.76
C LEU A 538 4.89 20.34 3.82
N GLN A 539 4.41 20.16 2.60
CA GLN A 539 4.44 21.19 1.55
C GLN A 539 3.06 21.36 0.93
N THR A 540 2.67 22.61 0.73
CA THR A 540 1.48 23.03 -0.04
C THR A 540 1.88 24.09 -1.06
N SER A 541 0.93 24.59 -1.85
CA SER A 541 1.19 25.69 -2.81
C SER A 541 1.54 27.01 -2.13
N ALA A 542 1.12 27.22 -0.88
CA ALA A 542 1.30 28.49 -0.15
C ALA A 542 2.43 28.43 0.89
N GLU A 543 2.63 27.28 1.51
CA GLU A 543 3.42 27.14 2.72
C GLU A 543 4.28 25.87 2.71
N GLU A 544 5.40 25.94 3.41
CA GLU A 544 6.27 24.82 3.73
C GLU A 544 6.43 24.76 5.24
N ASP A 545 6.07 23.63 5.83
CA ASP A 545 6.13 23.39 7.26
C ASP A 545 7.08 22.22 7.56
N HIS A 546 7.84 22.39 8.63
CA HIS A 546 8.83 21.43 9.11
C HIS A 546 8.49 21.06 10.54
N SER A 547 8.28 19.77 10.79
CA SER A 547 8.05 19.26 12.13
C SER A 547 9.04 18.12 12.43
N ALA A 548 9.58 18.14 13.64
CA ALA A 548 10.36 17.03 14.19
C ALA A 548 9.64 16.52 15.45
N HIS A 549 9.53 15.20 15.55
CA HIS A 549 8.92 14.52 16.67
C HIS A 549 9.96 13.64 17.35
N VAL A 550 10.33 14.03 18.57
CA VAL A 550 11.30 13.32 19.40
C VAL A 550 10.54 12.32 20.28
N VAL A 551 10.91 11.03 20.20
CA VAL A 551 10.48 10.03 21.18
C VAL A 551 11.57 9.93 22.26
N PRO A 552 11.36 10.44 23.48
CA PRO A 552 12.38 10.47 24.51
C PRO A 552 12.60 9.07 25.08
N THR A 553 13.53 8.29 24.52
CA THR A 553 14.02 7.05 25.13
C THR A 553 15.52 6.86 24.91
N ILE A 554 16.17 6.24 25.90
CA ILE A 554 17.64 6.15 26.05
C ILE A 554 18.26 5.07 25.13
N ASN A 555 17.44 4.18 24.55
CA ASN A 555 17.88 3.11 23.66
C ASN A 555 17.11 3.17 22.33
N THR A 556 17.85 3.18 21.21
CA THR A 556 17.28 3.11 19.86
C THR A 556 17.43 1.71 19.27
N SER A 557 16.37 1.18 18.65
CA SER A 557 16.44 -0.10 17.93
C SER A 557 15.42 -0.20 16.81
N VAL A 558 15.77 -0.88 15.71
CA VAL A 558 14.80 -1.31 14.70
C VAL A 558 14.60 -2.81 14.86
N ASP A 559 13.35 -3.20 15.09
CA ASP A 559 12.98 -4.58 15.42
C ASP A 559 12.35 -5.31 14.22
N ALA A 560 11.85 -4.57 13.23
CA ALA A 560 11.42 -5.12 11.94
C ALA A 560 11.46 -4.05 10.84
N THR A 561 11.77 -4.44 9.62
CA THR A 561 11.75 -3.56 8.45
C THR A 561 11.41 -4.30 7.15
N SER A 562 10.63 -3.65 6.30
CA SER A 562 10.34 -4.01 4.91
C SER A 562 11.14 -3.14 3.96
N PRO A 563 11.42 -3.56 2.70
CA PRO A 563 12.09 -2.69 1.73
C PRO A 563 11.31 -1.39 1.48
N MET A 564 11.99 -0.33 1.07
CA MET A 564 11.34 0.93 0.67
C MET A 564 10.29 0.69 -0.42
N ALA A 565 9.15 1.37 -0.35
CA ALA A 565 8.33 1.53 -1.54
C ALA A 565 9.09 2.40 -2.55
N VAL A 566 8.97 2.06 -3.83
CA VAL A 566 9.69 2.72 -4.91
C VAL A 566 8.67 3.37 -5.83
N LEU A 567 8.69 4.71 -5.88
CA LEU A 567 7.94 5.52 -6.83
C LEU A 567 8.92 6.21 -7.78
N TYR A 568 8.77 6.03 -9.09
CA TYR A 568 9.60 6.77 -10.05
C TYR A 568 8.87 7.12 -11.34
N SER A 569 9.37 8.16 -12.02
CA SER A 569 8.93 8.49 -13.38
C SER A 569 10.09 9.05 -14.19
N PHE A 570 10.34 8.48 -15.37
CA PHE A 570 11.21 9.09 -16.39
C PHE A 570 10.49 10.13 -17.26
N GLY A 571 9.18 10.27 -17.09
CA GLY A 571 8.33 11.23 -17.79
C GLY A 571 7.72 12.28 -16.87
N LYS A 572 6.68 12.95 -17.38
CA LYS A 572 5.85 13.87 -16.62
C LYS A 572 5.13 13.12 -15.49
N PHE A 573 4.99 13.75 -14.33
CA PHE A 573 4.21 13.25 -13.20
C PHE A 573 3.09 14.24 -12.84
N ASP A 574 1.85 13.78 -12.87
CA ASP A 574 0.67 14.58 -12.53
C ASP A 574 -0.05 13.97 -11.34
N LEU A 575 -0.24 14.76 -10.29
CA LEU A 575 -1.11 14.40 -9.17
C LEU A 575 -2.28 15.38 -9.10
N SER A 576 -3.50 14.87 -9.17
CA SER A 576 -4.69 15.70 -9.10
C SER A 576 -5.83 15.09 -8.27
N PRO A 577 -6.73 15.91 -7.71
CA PRO A 577 -7.96 15.44 -7.08
C PRO A 577 -8.96 14.94 -8.14
N LEU A 578 -9.96 14.18 -7.70
CA LEU A 578 -11.06 13.72 -8.57
C LEU A 578 -11.88 14.86 -9.19
N SER A 579 -11.85 16.05 -8.60
CA SER A 579 -12.49 17.25 -9.12
C SER A 579 -11.75 18.51 -8.66
N GLN A 580 -11.84 19.58 -9.46
CA GLN A 580 -11.07 20.83 -9.25
C GLN A 580 -11.31 21.50 -7.88
N ASN A 581 -12.43 21.22 -7.19
CA ASN A 581 -12.79 21.82 -5.91
C ASN A 581 -12.35 20.99 -4.69
N LYS A 582 -11.79 19.79 -4.89
CA LYS A 582 -11.31 18.92 -3.80
C LYS A 582 -9.80 19.02 -3.67
N SER A 583 -9.26 18.73 -2.49
CA SER A 583 -7.82 18.58 -2.30
C SER A 583 -7.39 17.12 -2.47
N THR A 584 -6.12 16.93 -2.78
CA THR A 584 -5.46 15.62 -2.78
C THR A 584 -4.25 15.63 -1.85
N LYS A 585 -3.86 14.46 -1.34
CA LYS A 585 -2.68 14.30 -0.48
C LYS A 585 -1.74 13.25 -1.07
N LEU A 586 -0.44 13.55 -1.10
CA LEU A 586 0.62 12.57 -1.34
C LEU A 586 1.52 12.48 -0.11
N ASN A 587 1.60 11.30 0.47
CA ASN A 587 2.47 10.99 1.59
C ASN A 587 3.57 10.02 1.12
N ASN A 588 4.83 10.43 1.23
CA ASN A 588 6.00 9.59 0.96
C ASN A 588 6.73 9.30 2.27
N HIS A 589 6.41 8.18 2.90
CA HIS A 589 6.89 7.84 4.24
C HIS A 589 7.90 6.70 4.19
N MET A 590 9.11 6.95 4.66
CA MET A 590 10.19 5.95 4.73
C MET A 590 10.42 5.22 3.39
N SER A 591 10.27 5.95 2.28
CA SER A 591 10.19 5.40 0.92
C SER A 591 11.01 6.19 -0.11
N PHE A 592 11.23 5.57 -1.28
CA PHE A 592 11.96 6.15 -2.40
C PHE A 592 10.97 6.77 -3.39
N MET A 593 11.20 8.03 -3.74
CA MET A 593 10.50 8.77 -4.77
C MET A 593 11.51 9.54 -5.64
N GLN A 594 11.53 9.29 -6.95
CA GLN A 594 12.35 10.06 -7.89
C GLN A 594 11.60 10.36 -9.19
N ILE A 595 11.41 11.63 -9.49
CA ILE A 595 10.73 12.09 -10.71
C ILE A 595 11.73 12.85 -11.58
N HIS A 596 11.95 12.37 -12.80
CA HIS A 596 12.91 12.94 -13.75
C HIS A 596 12.30 14.03 -14.65
N GLY A 597 11.00 13.94 -14.96
CA GLY A 597 10.30 14.95 -15.76
C GLY A 597 9.52 15.97 -14.93
N ARG A 598 8.89 16.93 -15.60
CA ARG A 598 8.01 17.93 -14.98
C ARG A 598 6.99 17.27 -14.02
N SER A 599 6.83 17.85 -12.83
CA SER A 599 5.87 17.42 -11.82
C SER A 599 4.79 18.47 -11.59
N ASP A 600 3.53 18.15 -11.89
CA ASP A 600 2.39 19.05 -11.69
C ASP A 600 1.49 18.55 -10.55
N PHE A 601 1.36 19.35 -9.50
CA PHE A 601 0.53 19.08 -8.33
C PHE A 601 -0.69 20.01 -8.31
N TYR A 602 -1.88 19.47 -8.51
CA TYR A 602 -3.12 20.27 -8.55
C TYR A 602 -3.84 20.22 -7.20
N ASN A 603 -3.98 21.36 -6.51
CA ASN A 603 -4.61 21.46 -5.18
C ASN A 603 -4.18 20.34 -4.22
N ALA A 604 -2.88 20.08 -4.18
CA ALA A 604 -2.29 18.96 -3.47
C ALA A 604 -1.50 19.41 -2.24
N SER A 605 -1.43 18.53 -1.24
CA SER A 605 -0.42 18.59 -0.19
C SER A 605 0.55 17.42 -0.35
N PHE A 606 1.83 17.69 -0.16
CA PHE A 606 2.89 16.69 -0.22
C PHE A 606 3.56 16.58 1.15
N SER A 607 3.61 15.37 1.72
CA SER A 607 4.37 15.10 2.93
C SER A 607 5.47 14.08 2.68
N SER A 608 6.66 14.35 3.22
CA SER A 608 7.82 13.44 3.18
C SER A 608 8.37 13.26 4.59
N ALA A 609 8.63 12.02 4.99
CA ALA A 609 8.96 11.73 6.37
C ALA A 609 10.02 10.65 6.54
N ALA A 610 10.96 10.87 7.46
CA ALA A 610 12.12 10.02 7.68
C ALA A 610 12.37 9.76 9.19
N VAL A 611 12.91 8.58 9.50
CA VAL A 611 13.59 8.22 10.75
C VAL A 611 15.01 8.80 10.75
N MET A 612 15.42 9.47 11.82
CA MET A 612 16.78 10.01 11.99
C MET A 612 17.65 9.09 12.84
N ILE A 613 18.87 8.78 12.37
CA ILE A 613 19.90 8.03 13.11
C ILE A 613 21.22 8.79 13.03
N THR A 614 21.96 8.85 14.14
CA THR A 614 23.21 9.59 14.30
C THR A 614 24.35 9.14 13.36
N ASP A 615 25.08 10.16 12.88
CA ASP A 615 26.46 10.27 12.39
C ASP A 615 26.99 9.37 11.25
N THR A 616 26.30 8.30 10.86
CA THR A 616 26.85 7.35 9.85
C THR A 616 26.00 7.25 8.59
N VAL A 617 26.37 8.08 7.61
CA VAL A 617 25.94 7.99 6.22
C VAL A 617 26.77 6.91 5.52
N GLY A 618 26.43 5.64 5.69
CA GLY A 618 26.93 4.61 4.76
C GLY A 618 26.07 4.58 3.50
N ALA A 619 26.72 4.37 2.36
CA ALA A 619 26.07 4.32 1.05
C ALA A 619 24.99 3.24 1.02
N GLY A 620 23.72 3.65 0.97
CA GLY A 620 22.62 2.78 0.56
C GLY A 620 22.72 2.43 -0.94
N LEU A 621 21.84 1.56 -1.42
CA LEU A 621 21.71 1.29 -2.86
C LEU A 621 21.63 2.60 -3.65
N THR A 622 22.37 2.70 -4.75
CA THR A 622 22.25 3.85 -5.65
C THR A 622 20.83 3.92 -6.23
N PRO A 623 20.30 5.11 -6.55
CA PRO A 623 19.04 5.27 -7.30
C PRO A 623 18.99 4.38 -8.55
N GLU A 624 20.13 4.16 -9.20
CA GLU A 624 20.26 3.26 -10.35
C GLU A 624 19.92 1.80 -10.02
N CYS A 625 20.33 1.28 -8.86
CA CYS A 625 19.91 -0.06 -8.42
C CYS A 625 18.44 -0.12 -8.00
N PHE A 626 17.84 1.01 -7.61
CA PHE A 626 16.40 1.08 -7.37
C PHE A 626 15.56 0.98 -8.65
N ILE A 627 16.13 1.37 -9.79
CA ILE A 627 15.39 1.52 -11.05
C ILE A 627 15.75 0.44 -12.06
N ARG A 628 17.04 0.08 -12.21
CA ARG A 628 17.56 -0.68 -13.37
C ARG A 628 17.92 -2.14 -13.11
N HIS A 629 17.56 -2.69 -11.97
CA HIS A 629 17.92 -4.05 -11.56
C HIS A 629 19.43 -4.28 -11.50
N CYS A 630 20.00 -4.23 -10.30
CA CYS A 630 21.36 -4.70 -10.06
C CYS A 630 21.25 -6.21 -9.77
N SER A 631 21.87 -7.06 -10.58
CA SER A 631 21.92 -8.53 -10.43
C SER A 631 22.55 -8.95 -9.09
N LEU A 632 21.84 -8.71 -8.00
CA LEU A 632 22.26 -8.88 -6.62
C LEU A 632 21.40 -9.97 -5.98
N GLU A 633 22.01 -10.86 -5.20
CA GLU A 633 21.25 -11.85 -4.42
C GLU A 633 20.60 -11.19 -3.19
N SER A 634 21.30 -10.24 -2.57
CA SER A 634 20.79 -9.42 -1.46
C SER A 634 21.33 -8.01 -1.54
N PHE A 635 20.70 -7.07 -0.85
CA PHE A 635 21.22 -5.72 -0.69
C PHE A 635 21.15 -5.25 0.76
N LEU A 636 22.04 -4.31 1.10
CA LEU A 636 22.03 -3.59 2.36
C LEU A 636 21.01 -2.45 2.24
N ASP A 637 19.86 -2.63 2.88
CA ASP A 637 18.89 -1.55 3.06
C ASP A 637 19.38 -0.66 4.19
N ASN A 638 19.73 0.57 3.84
CA ASN A 638 20.07 1.58 4.82
C ASN A 638 18.77 2.16 5.41
N TYR A 639 18.29 1.59 6.50
CA TYR A 639 17.13 2.12 7.20
C TYR A 639 17.46 3.38 8.01
N THR A 640 18.69 3.91 7.96
CA THR A 640 19.01 5.25 8.47
C THR A 640 18.72 6.34 7.43
N GLN A 641 18.79 6.00 6.14
CA GLN A 641 18.33 6.82 5.01
C GLN A 641 16.91 6.46 4.63
N THR A 642 15.99 6.65 5.56
CA THR A 642 14.65 6.07 5.40
C THR A 642 13.85 6.65 4.26
N THR A 643 14.05 7.91 3.86
CA THR A 643 13.27 8.53 2.78
C THR A 643 14.14 9.28 1.80
N PHE A 644 13.96 8.96 0.53
CA PHE A 644 14.56 9.67 -0.59
C PHE A 644 13.43 10.30 -1.41
N THR A 645 13.47 11.61 -1.58
CA THR A 645 12.57 12.33 -2.48
C THR A 645 13.42 13.25 -3.36
N SER A 646 13.31 13.09 -4.68
CA SER A 646 14.03 13.89 -5.65
C SER A 646 13.16 14.26 -6.85
N PHE A 647 13.20 15.53 -7.22
CA PHE A 647 12.60 16.09 -8.44
C PHE A 647 13.74 16.68 -9.28
N LEU A 648 13.91 16.21 -10.52
CA LEU A 648 15.03 16.60 -11.39
C LEU A 648 14.64 17.60 -12.49
N ASP A 649 13.37 18.01 -12.53
CA ASP A 649 12.81 19.03 -13.42
C ASP A 649 11.84 19.93 -12.62
N ASN A 650 11.16 20.86 -13.30
CA ASN A 650 10.26 21.84 -12.71
C ASN A 650 9.12 21.17 -11.92
N VAL A 651 8.82 21.74 -10.76
CA VAL A 651 7.68 21.36 -9.90
C VAL A 651 6.69 22.52 -9.82
N TYR A 652 5.43 22.25 -10.12
CA TYR A 652 4.32 23.22 -10.06
C TYR A 652 3.29 22.83 -9.01
N GLY A 653 2.71 23.82 -8.34
CA GLY A 653 1.63 23.62 -7.37
C GLY A 653 2.06 23.21 -5.96
N LEU A 654 3.37 23.07 -5.73
CA LEU A 654 4.02 23.04 -4.42
C LEU A 654 4.88 24.30 -4.24
N SER A 655 5.25 24.64 -3.00
CA SER A 655 6.08 25.82 -2.71
C SER A 655 7.45 25.75 -3.43
N SER A 656 8.00 26.91 -3.81
CA SER A 656 9.20 27.01 -4.68
C SER A 656 10.53 26.59 -4.02
N LYS A 657 10.51 26.12 -2.78
CA LYS A 657 11.70 25.74 -1.99
C LYS A 657 11.95 24.22 -1.99
N ILE A 658 11.83 23.58 -3.14
CA ILE A 658 12.10 22.16 -3.30
C ILE A 658 13.60 21.95 -3.58
N ALA A 659 14.41 22.01 -2.53
CA ALA A 659 15.73 21.38 -2.55
C ALA A 659 15.54 19.90 -2.19
N ALA A 660 15.53 19.02 -3.20
CA ALA A 660 15.14 17.62 -3.08
C ALA A 660 16.36 16.69 -2.99
N THR A 661 17.06 16.84 -1.89
CA THR A 661 17.54 15.73 -1.08
C THR A 661 17.12 16.07 0.34
N THR A 662 16.53 15.14 1.07
CA THR A 662 16.67 15.14 2.54
C THR A 662 18.12 14.78 2.90
N GLU A 663 19.10 15.39 2.23
CA GLU A 663 20.41 15.61 2.80
C GLU A 663 20.18 16.82 3.69
N ILE A 664 19.84 16.50 4.93
CA ILE A 664 19.01 17.38 5.71
C ILE A 664 19.73 18.72 5.85
N ALA A 665 19.00 19.82 5.60
CA ALA A 665 19.30 21.13 6.17
C ALA A 665 19.44 21.08 7.72
N VAL A 666 19.24 19.91 8.35
CA VAL A 666 19.62 19.58 9.73
C VAL A 666 21.11 19.36 9.89
N GLN A 667 21.90 18.93 8.91
CA GLN A 667 23.35 19.03 9.09
C GLN A 667 23.79 20.49 9.13
N ALA A 668 23.14 21.36 8.36
CA ALA A 668 23.31 22.81 8.46
C ALA A 668 22.78 23.35 9.80
N HIS A 669 21.58 22.97 10.25
CA HIS A 669 20.98 23.44 11.51
C HIS A 669 21.66 22.85 12.76
N LEU A 670 22.12 21.60 12.74
CA LEU A 670 22.90 20.95 13.80
C LEU A 670 24.31 21.53 13.82
N THR A 671 24.92 21.79 12.66
CA THR A 671 26.20 22.52 12.57
C THR A 671 26.03 23.96 13.04
N GLU A 672 24.95 24.65 12.70
CA GLU A 672 24.60 25.99 13.17
C GLU A 672 24.34 26.00 14.67
N SER A 673 23.64 25.00 15.19
CA SER A 673 23.38 24.78 16.62
C SER A 673 24.64 24.50 17.42
N VAL A 674 25.50 23.60 16.92
CA VAL A 674 26.83 23.31 17.50
C VAL A 674 27.73 24.54 17.42
N ASN A 675 27.67 25.31 16.32
CA ASN A 675 28.40 26.56 16.18
C ASN A 675 27.89 27.64 17.14
N ALA A 676 26.57 27.81 17.28
CA ALA A 676 25.95 28.74 18.19
C ALA A 676 26.25 28.39 19.66
N PHE A 677 26.19 27.10 20.02
CA PHE A 677 26.60 26.62 21.35
C PHE A 677 28.08 26.88 21.61
N LYS A 678 28.96 26.56 20.65
CA LYS A 678 30.40 26.84 20.70
C LYS A 678 30.67 28.33 20.90
N ASP A 679 30.05 29.18 20.10
CA ASP A 679 30.26 30.64 20.14
C ASP A 679 29.74 31.24 21.44
N LYS A 680 28.57 30.80 21.92
CA LYS A 680 28.01 31.17 23.23
C LYS A 680 28.95 30.77 24.37
N PHE A 681 29.42 29.52 24.40
CA PHE A 681 30.32 29.04 25.45
C PHE A 681 31.65 29.81 25.46
N ILE A 682 32.25 30.04 24.29
CA ILE A 682 33.48 30.83 24.17
C ILE A 682 33.24 32.26 24.67
N GLN A 683 32.11 32.87 24.33
CA GLN A 683 31.77 34.21 24.78
C GLN A 683 31.58 34.28 26.30
N GLU A 684 30.88 33.31 26.90
CA GLU A 684 30.74 33.21 28.36
C GLU A 684 32.10 33.07 29.06
N GLN A 685 33.04 32.31 28.49
CA GLN A 685 34.40 32.21 29.02
C GLN A 685 35.19 33.52 28.89
N LYS A 686 35.03 34.25 27.77
CA LYS A 686 35.64 35.59 27.58
C LYS A 686 35.06 36.61 28.56
N ASP A 687 33.75 36.63 28.74
CA ASP A 687 33.06 37.55 29.66
C ASP A 687 33.45 37.25 31.11
N ALA A 688 33.55 35.98 31.49
CA ALA A 688 34.07 35.57 32.79
C ALA A 688 35.54 35.98 32.99
N PHE A 689 36.37 35.89 31.94
CA PHE A 689 37.77 36.31 31.96
C PHE A 689 37.94 37.82 32.16
N VAL A 690 37.12 38.63 31.47
CA VAL A 690 37.06 40.10 31.63
C VAL A 690 36.49 40.50 32.98
N LYS A 691 35.42 39.84 33.45
CA LYS A 691 34.82 40.09 34.77
C LYS A 691 35.79 39.81 35.92
N ALA A 692 36.77 38.93 35.71
CA ALA A 692 37.87 38.68 36.63
C ALA A 692 38.99 39.74 36.58
N GLY A 693 38.82 40.82 35.82
CA GLY A 693 39.75 41.95 35.74
C GLY A 693 40.87 41.82 34.70
N ASN A 694 40.80 40.84 33.79
CA ASN A 694 41.82 40.63 32.76
C ASN A 694 41.44 41.31 31.43
N ALA A 695 42.42 41.74 30.64
CA ALA A 695 42.22 42.35 29.33
C ALA A 695 42.21 41.30 28.20
N LEU A 696 41.36 41.47 27.18
CA LEU A 696 41.31 40.64 25.97
C LEU A 696 42.26 41.16 24.86
N THR A 697 43.41 41.74 25.22
CA THR A 697 44.31 42.39 24.26
C THR A 697 45.48 41.47 23.89
N SER A 698 45.98 41.59 22.65
CA SER A 698 47.22 40.97 22.17
C SER A 698 48.46 41.79 22.58
N GLU A 699 48.38 42.58 23.65
CA GLU A 699 49.50 43.41 24.09
C GLU A 699 50.54 42.54 24.80
N ARG A 700 51.81 42.97 24.71
CA ARG A 700 53.01 42.15 25.02
C ARG A 700 53.14 41.68 26.48
N TRP A 701 52.15 41.95 27.35
CA TRP A 701 52.20 41.70 28.80
C TRP A 701 50.81 41.37 29.36
N GLY A 702 50.67 40.27 30.11
CA GLY A 702 49.46 39.96 30.90
C GLY A 702 48.90 38.54 30.79
N ASN A 703 47.74 38.33 31.41
CA ASN A 703 46.97 37.09 31.30
C ASN A 703 46.22 37.07 29.97
N MET A 704 46.27 35.95 29.24
CA MET A 704 45.55 35.72 27.99
C MET A 704 44.64 34.50 28.08
N ILE A 705 43.64 34.44 27.21
CA ILE A 705 42.76 33.27 27.06
C ILE A 705 42.72 32.84 25.58
N GLU A 706 43.03 31.58 25.33
CA GLU A 706 42.99 30.96 23.99
C GLU A 706 42.06 29.74 24.00
N PHE A 707 41.50 29.40 22.85
CA PHE A 707 40.56 28.29 22.70
C PHE A 707 41.01 27.36 21.59
N LYS A 708 40.91 26.05 21.81
CA LYS A 708 41.04 25.04 20.76
C LYS A 708 39.77 24.19 20.76
N VAL A 709 39.10 24.18 19.62
CA VAL A 709 37.86 23.41 19.42
C VAL A 709 38.20 22.20 18.56
N ARG A 710 37.71 21.03 18.96
CA ARG A 710 37.84 19.79 18.21
C ARG A 710 36.60 18.92 18.41
N THR A 711 36.33 18.04 17.46
CA THR A 711 35.30 17.01 17.60
C THR A 711 35.99 15.67 17.82
N GLU A 712 35.62 14.95 18.87
CA GLU A 712 36.13 13.61 19.19
C GLU A 712 35.02 12.58 19.11
N LYS A 713 35.32 11.40 18.58
CA LYS A 713 34.36 10.29 18.50
C LYS A 713 34.69 9.27 19.59
N ILE A 714 33.74 9.04 20.50
CA ILE A 714 33.89 8.10 21.62
C ILE A 714 32.69 7.15 21.62
N ASP A 715 32.95 5.83 21.55
CA ASP A 715 31.96 4.75 21.72
C ASP A 715 30.63 4.91 20.95
N LEU A 716 30.70 5.42 19.70
CA LEU A 716 29.60 5.67 18.74
C LEU A 716 28.90 7.04 18.82
N ALA A 717 29.37 7.98 19.64
CA ALA A 717 28.84 9.34 19.68
C ALA A 717 29.92 10.40 19.36
N ASP A 718 29.53 11.42 18.61
CA ASP A 718 30.36 12.61 18.40
C ASP A 718 30.27 13.56 19.61
N TYR A 719 31.43 14.03 20.08
CA TYR A 719 31.58 14.99 21.18
C TYR A 719 32.24 16.27 20.67
N LEU A 720 31.67 17.42 21.03
CA LEU A 720 32.35 18.71 20.92
C LEU A 720 33.26 18.89 22.13
N VAL A 721 34.56 19.00 21.90
CA VAL A 721 35.56 19.29 22.93
C VAL A 721 36.14 20.69 22.73
N ILE A 722 35.96 21.55 23.72
CA ILE A 722 36.54 22.91 23.76
C ILE A 722 37.61 22.93 24.86
N THR A 723 38.88 23.04 24.44
CA THR A 723 39.99 23.30 25.36
C THR A 723 40.14 24.81 25.55
N VAL A 724 40.07 25.25 26.80
CA VAL A 724 40.38 26.63 27.18
C VAL A 724 41.81 26.68 27.73
N TYR A 725 42.67 27.47 27.12
CA TYR A 725 44.02 27.76 27.60
C TYR A 725 44.02 29.11 28.30
N LYS A 726 44.38 29.11 29.58
CA LYS A 726 44.70 30.35 30.29
C LYS A 726 46.21 30.50 30.30
N CYS A 727 46.72 31.56 29.67
CA CYS A 727 48.15 31.78 29.48
C CYS A 727 48.65 32.99 30.26
N GLN A 728 49.88 32.93 30.73
CA GLN A 728 50.59 34.05 31.35
C GLN A 728 51.93 34.22 30.65
N ILE A 729 52.24 35.46 30.24
CA ILE A 729 53.55 35.82 29.66
C ILE A 729 54.38 36.49 30.75
N HIS A 730 55.57 35.95 31.02
CA HIS A 730 56.55 36.53 31.94
C HIS A 730 57.76 37.08 31.18
N GLU A 731 58.30 38.20 31.67
CA GLU A 731 59.61 38.69 31.24
C GLU A 731 60.70 37.93 32.01
N GLU A 732 61.59 37.24 31.31
CA GLU A 732 62.86 36.85 31.92
C GLU A 732 63.86 38.00 31.74
N ALA A 733 64.26 38.61 32.86
CA ALA A 733 65.29 39.64 32.86
C ALA A 733 66.64 39.03 32.45
N ASN A 734 67.05 39.25 31.20
CA ASN A 734 68.37 38.89 30.72
C ASN A 734 69.22 40.18 30.59
N PRO A 735 70.20 40.43 31.48
CA PRO A 735 70.96 41.67 31.44
C PRO A 735 71.92 41.65 30.23
N GLY A 736 71.49 42.24 29.11
CA GLY A 736 72.35 42.56 27.97
C GLY A 736 71.85 42.18 26.57
N ASN A 737 70.68 41.55 26.42
CA ASN A 737 70.07 41.23 25.11
C ASN A 737 68.55 41.51 25.13
N ASP A 738 67.94 41.57 23.93
CA ASP A 738 66.48 41.71 23.76
C ASP A 738 65.70 40.75 24.69
N PRO A 739 64.59 41.19 25.31
CA PRO A 739 63.85 40.38 26.28
C PRO A 739 63.33 39.07 25.67
N ILE A 740 63.53 37.96 26.37
CA ILE A 740 62.95 36.65 26.05
C ILE A 740 61.63 36.53 26.83
N TYR A 741 60.55 36.27 26.11
CA TYR A 741 59.20 36.16 26.66
C TYR A 741 58.82 34.69 26.75
N ASP A 742 58.55 34.20 27.95
CA ASP A 742 58.09 32.82 28.15
C ASP A 742 56.58 32.79 28.38
N LYS A 743 55.87 32.05 27.51
CA LYS A 743 54.41 31.90 27.54
C LYS A 743 54.04 30.56 28.20
N PHE A 744 53.48 30.62 29.40
CA PHE A 744 52.99 29.44 30.11
C PHE A 744 51.46 29.32 30.00
N CYS A 745 50.94 28.21 29.49
CA CYS A 745 49.50 27.99 29.29
C CYS A 745 48.99 26.74 30.01
N LEU A 746 47.89 26.88 30.76
CA LEU A 746 47.19 25.78 31.42
C LEU A 746 45.93 25.40 30.63
N PRO A 747 45.85 24.19 30.03
CA PRO A 747 44.65 23.73 29.32
C PRO A 747 43.59 23.19 30.29
N LYS A 748 42.32 23.43 29.97
CA LYS A 748 41.17 22.74 30.57
C LYS A 748 40.17 22.35 29.49
N ASP A 749 39.87 21.06 29.40
CA ASP A 749 38.91 20.50 28.44
C ASP A 749 37.49 20.53 29.00
N TYR A 750 36.56 20.90 28.13
CA TYR A 750 35.13 20.77 28.34
C TYR A 750 34.53 19.97 27.19
N GLN A 751 33.71 18.97 27.51
CA GLN A 751 33.17 18.02 26.55
C GLN A 751 31.64 17.93 26.66
N TRP A 752 30.97 17.89 25.51
CA TRP A 752 29.51 17.69 25.41
C TRP A 752 29.21 16.78 24.23
N SER A 753 28.24 15.88 24.38
CA SER A 753 27.75 15.09 23.25
C SER A 753 26.98 15.99 22.27
N VAL A 754 27.11 15.76 20.98
CA VAL A 754 26.35 16.50 19.95
C VAL A 754 24.84 16.36 20.16
N GLN A 755 24.40 15.20 20.64
CA GLN A 755 22.99 14.94 21.01
C GLN A 755 22.52 15.85 22.16
N SER A 756 23.30 15.96 23.25
CA SER A 756 22.95 16.86 24.36
C SER A 756 22.93 18.34 23.95
N ILE A 757 23.72 18.74 22.95
CA ILE A 757 23.70 20.09 22.38
C ILE A 757 22.40 20.30 21.60
N ALA A 758 21.97 19.32 20.79
CA ALA A 758 20.71 19.38 20.05
C ALA A 758 19.49 19.44 20.98
N GLU A 759 19.50 18.68 22.06
CA GLU A 759 18.49 18.72 23.13
C GLU A 759 18.44 20.11 23.79
N ASN A 760 19.60 20.72 24.09
CA ASN A 760 19.68 22.08 24.65
C ASN A 760 19.22 23.19 23.70
N VAL A 761 19.34 22.97 22.39
CA VAL A 761 18.83 23.93 21.39
C VAL A 761 17.32 23.79 21.23
N ALA A 762 16.80 22.56 21.21
CA ALA A 762 15.36 22.28 21.21
C ALA A 762 14.63 22.82 22.46
N GLU A 763 15.32 22.97 23.60
CA GLU A 763 14.78 23.60 24.81
C GLU A 763 14.30 25.05 24.59
N ASN A 764 14.81 25.74 23.55
CA ASN A 764 14.49 27.12 23.20
C ASN A 764 13.56 27.26 21.98
N GLU A 765 13.10 26.14 21.40
CA GLU A 765 12.11 26.15 20.32
C GLU A 765 10.68 26.07 20.87
N ASN A 766 9.72 26.62 20.13
CA ASN A 766 8.31 26.64 20.55
C ASN A 766 7.71 25.23 20.50
N ILE A 767 6.98 24.84 21.55
CA ILE A 767 6.32 23.54 21.58
C ILE A 767 5.10 23.57 20.63
N PRO A 768 4.94 22.59 19.72
CA PRO A 768 3.83 22.52 18.78
C PRO A 768 2.46 22.70 19.47
N GLY A 769 1.63 23.59 18.90
CA GLY A 769 0.34 23.98 19.48
C GLY A 769 0.43 25.07 20.56
N THR A 770 1.61 25.49 20.99
CA THR A 770 1.78 26.57 21.97
C THR A 770 2.68 27.68 21.42
N ASP A 771 2.60 28.85 22.04
CA ASP A 771 3.50 29.98 21.81
C ASP A 771 4.67 30.01 22.81
N LEU A 772 4.92 28.92 23.55
CA LEU A 772 5.94 28.83 24.59
C LEU A 772 7.05 27.84 24.23
N THR A 773 8.28 28.15 24.65
CA THR A 773 9.40 27.20 24.59
C THR A 773 9.30 26.14 25.69
N TYR A 774 10.10 25.07 25.60
CA TYR A 774 10.16 24.04 26.65
C TYR A 774 10.48 24.64 28.02
N VAL A 775 11.51 25.48 28.10
CA VAL A 775 11.90 26.14 29.36
C VAL A 775 10.77 27.03 29.89
N GLN A 776 10.16 27.85 29.03
CA GLN A 776 9.06 28.72 29.43
C GLN A 776 7.84 27.93 29.92
N LEU A 777 7.54 26.79 29.29
CA LEU A 777 6.43 25.95 29.72
C LEU A 777 6.72 25.31 31.08
N VAL A 778 7.91 24.76 31.29
CA VAL A 778 8.32 24.17 32.58
C VAL A 778 8.29 25.22 33.69
N ASP A 779 8.84 26.41 33.47
CA ASP A 779 8.79 27.51 34.44
C ASP A 779 7.34 27.89 34.78
N LEU A 780 6.45 27.91 33.79
CA LEU A 780 5.04 28.22 34.02
C LEU A 780 4.32 27.12 34.81
N ILE A 781 4.68 25.85 34.58
CA ILE A 781 4.18 24.70 35.36
C ILE A 781 4.63 24.83 36.81
N GLU A 782 5.89 25.18 37.05
CA GLU A 782 6.42 25.38 38.38
C GLU A 782 5.74 26.54 39.12
N ILE A 783 5.47 27.66 38.42
CA ILE A 783 4.69 28.78 38.98
C ILE A 783 3.27 28.33 39.32
N TYR A 784 2.62 27.60 38.42
CA TYR A 784 1.27 27.09 38.63
C TYR A 784 1.20 26.18 39.86
N LEU A 785 2.08 25.17 39.94
CA LEU A 785 2.09 24.23 41.05
C LEU A 785 2.54 24.88 42.37
N GLY A 786 3.46 25.85 42.30
CA GLY A 786 3.93 26.60 43.47
C GLY A 786 2.85 27.52 44.07
N ASN A 787 1.89 27.99 43.28
CA ASN A 787 0.73 28.73 43.81
C ASN A 787 -0.16 27.91 44.78
N PHE A 788 0.02 26.59 44.82
CA PHE A 788 -0.66 25.68 45.75
C PHE A 788 0.24 25.20 46.90
N ALA A 789 1.49 25.67 46.97
CA ALA A 789 2.41 25.36 48.06
C ALA A 789 2.04 26.13 49.34
N ALA A 790 2.25 25.51 50.50
CA ALA A 790 1.93 26.10 51.80
C ALA A 790 2.77 25.50 52.94
N ALA A 791 3.03 26.30 53.97
CA ALA A 791 3.58 25.79 55.23
C ALA A 791 2.52 24.96 55.98
N GLY A 792 2.95 23.92 56.68
CA GLY A 792 2.06 23.05 57.45
C GLY A 792 2.82 22.19 58.47
N LYS A 793 2.08 21.31 59.13
CA LYS A 793 2.60 20.34 60.10
C LYS A 793 2.11 18.95 59.77
N MET A 794 2.94 17.94 59.98
CA MET A 794 2.61 16.53 59.73
C MET A 794 3.16 15.63 60.82
N GLU A 795 2.55 14.46 61.02
CA GLU A 795 3.11 13.42 61.89
C GLU A 795 4.13 12.58 61.13
N GLN A 796 5.34 12.48 61.68
CA GLN A 796 6.44 11.67 61.19
C GLN A 796 6.68 10.48 62.12
N ARG A 797 6.88 9.29 61.54
CA ARG A 797 7.27 8.09 62.28
C ARG A 797 8.79 7.98 62.35
N ILE A 798 9.34 7.82 63.55
CA ILE A 798 10.77 7.59 63.79
C ILE A 798 10.93 6.37 64.69
N GLY A 799 11.33 5.25 64.11
CA GLY A 799 11.34 3.96 64.81
C GLY A 799 9.92 3.55 65.22
N SER A 800 9.69 3.37 66.52
CA SER A 800 8.38 3.04 67.09
C SER A 800 7.50 4.27 67.41
N ASP A 801 8.07 5.47 67.50
CA ASP A 801 7.39 6.67 68.00
C ASP A 801 6.91 7.60 66.87
N THR A 802 5.93 8.46 67.18
CA THR A 802 5.40 9.49 66.29
C THR A 802 5.66 10.88 66.86
N ARG A 803 6.07 11.83 66.00
CA ARG A 803 6.24 13.24 66.36
C ARG A 803 5.64 14.16 65.31
N GLU A 804 5.16 15.31 65.73
CA GLU A 804 4.77 16.38 64.81
C GLU A 804 6.03 17.08 64.29
N VAL A 805 6.11 17.27 62.98
CA VAL A 805 7.17 18.01 62.30
C VAL A 805 6.59 19.14 61.48
N ASP A 806 7.22 20.32 61.60
CA ASP A 806 6.95 21.45 60.74
C ASP A 806 7.59 21.23 59.35
N GLY A 807 6.96 21.75 58.32
CA GLY A 807 7.47 21.66 56.96
C GLY A 807 6.62 22.40 55.93
N TYR A 808 6.91 22.14 54.66
CA TYR A 808 6.33 22.86 53.53
C TYR A 808 5.79 21.88 52.50
N TRP A 809 4.50 22.00 52.18
CA TRP A 809 3.91 21.28 51.06
C TRP A 809 4.38 21.89 49.75
N GLY A 810 5.00 21.07 48.91
CA GLY A 810 5.49 21.43 47.58
C GLY A 810 5.19 20.37 46.55
N HIS A 811 5.51 20.68 45.29
CA HIS A 811 5.28 19.79 44.16
C HIS A 811 6.59 19.59 43.40
N ALA A 812 7.01 18.34 43.22
CA ALA A 812 8.14 17.98 42.38
C ALA A 812 7.64 17.47 41.03
N LEU A 813 8.22 17.94 39.94
CA LEU A 813 7.88 17.45 38.61
C LEU A 813 8.30 16.00 38.40
N ALA A 814 7.54 15.27 37.59
CA ALA A 814 7.97 13.98 37.06
C ALA A 814 9.05 14.17 35.98
N SER A 815 9.77 13.09 35.63
CA SER A 815 10.77 13.12 34.54
C SER A 815 10.18 13.56 33.20
N VAL A 816 8.89 13.27 32.98
CA VAL A 816 8.09 13.85 31.89
C VAL A 816 7.00 14.72 32.55
N PRO A 817 7.22 16.05 32.66
CA PRO A 817 6.41 16.91 33.52
C PRO A 817 5.00 17.21 32.96
N TYR A 818 4.78 17.03 31.65
CA TYR A 818 3.50 17.33 31.01
C TYR A 818 3.23 16.45 29.77
N GLU A 819 1.98 16.43 29.34
CA GLU A 819 1.52 15.92 28.03
C GLU A 819 0.60 16.96 27.39
N ILE A 820 0.68 17.09 26.06
CA ILE A 820 -0.18 17.99 25.28
C ILE A 820 -1.13 17.14 24.44
N SER A 821 -2.41 17.49 24.44
CA SER A 821 -3.42 16.83 23.64
C SER A 821 -4.43 17.83 23.10
N THR A 822 -4.92 17.62 21.89
CA THR A 822 -6.02 18.40 21.33
C THR A 822 -7.34 17.78 21.77
N ASN A 823 -8.20 18.57 22.41
CA ASN A 823 -9.51 18.13 22.86
C ASN A 823 -10.44 17.92 21.66
N SER A 824 -10.75 16.67 21.36
CA SER A 824 -11.54 16.27 20.18
C SER A 824 -12.95 16.87 20.12
N SER A 825 -13.49 17.35 21.24
CA SER A 825 -14.84 17.94 21.31
C SER A 825 -14.85 19.46 21.19
N THR A 826 -13.74 20.14 21.49
CA THR A 826 -13.69 21.62 21.54
C THR A 826 -12.59 22.23 20.67
N GLY A 827 -11.68 21.44 20.10
CA GLY A 827 -10.52 21.90 19.33
C GLY A 827 -9.46 22.62 20.18
N ASN A 828 -9.68 22.76 21.49
CA ASN A 828 -8.75 23.42 22.39
C ASN A 828 -7.57 22.51 22.74
N ILE A 829 -6.45 23.14 23.08
CA ILE A 829 -5.24 22.44 23.50
C ILE A 829 -5.29 22.26 25.01
N ASP A 830 -5.24 21.01 25.47
CA ASP A 830 -5.21 20.63 26.87
C ASP A 830 -3.79 20.16 27.25
N ILE A 831 -3.34 20.61 28.42
CA ILE A 831 -2.06 20.23 29.04
C ILE A 831 -2.35 19.38 30.27
N THR A 832 -1.81 18.17 30.30
CA THR A 832 -1.86 17.26 31.44
C THR A 832 -0.55 17.28 32.19
N LEU A 833 -0.53 17.90 33.38
CA LEU A 833 0.64 17.97 34.25
C LEU A 833 0.83 16.67 35.02
N ARG A 834 2.08 16.27 35.25
CA ARG A 834 2.47 15.09 36.04
C ARG A 834 3.47 15.49 37.13
N TYR A 835 3.08 15.32 38.39
CA TYR A 835 3.88 15.79 39.53
C TYR A 835 3.70 14.90 40.77
N TYR A 836 4.67 14.96 41.68
CA TYR A 836 4.62 14.35 43.01
C TYR A 836 4.33 15.44 44.04
N LYS A 837 3.31 15.24 44.87
CA LYS A 837 3.08 16.11 46.03
C LYS A 837 3.99 15.64 47.17
N ARG A 838 4.81 16.52 47.74
CA ARG A 838 5.82 16.18 48.75
C ARG A 838 5.79 17.17 49.91
N PHE A 839 6.23 16.70 51.08
CA PHE A 839 6.37 17.51 52.29
C PHE A 839 7.85 17.74 52.61
N TYR A 840 8.29 18.98 52.50
CA TYR A 840 9.69 19.40 52.58
C TYR A 840 10.07 19.93 53.96
N VAL A 841 11.33 19.75 54.33
CA VAL A 841 11.91 20.24 55.59
C VAL A 841 12.12 21.76 55.53
N ASP A 842 12.46 22.27 54.35
CA ASP A 842 12.88 23.65 54.15
C ASP A 842 12.10 24.37 53.04
N ARG A 843 12.12 25.70 53.09
CA ARG A 843 11.46 26.61 52.12
C ARG A 843 12.01 26.47 50.70
N GLY A 844 13.28 26.10 50.57
CA GLY A 844 13.92 25.87 49.27
C GLY A 844 13.54 24.55 48.63
N MET A 845 12.68 23.75 49.28
CA MET A 845 12.25 22.43 48.81
C MET A 845 13.43 21.48 48.51
N SER A 846 14.52 21.62 49.28
CA SER A 846 15.76 20.87 49.05
C SER A 846 15.76 19.48 49.66
N GLN A 847 15.01 19.27 50.76
CA GLN A 847 14.94 17.99 51.47
C GLN A 847 13.50 17.63 51.81
N ILE A 848 13.11 16.36 51.60
CA ILE A 848 11.79 15.85 51.98
C ILE A 848 11.82 15.17 53.35
N HIS A 849 10.75 15.33 54.11
CA HIS A 849 10.52 14.51 55.29
C HIS A 849 10.21 13.07 54.84
N GLN A 850 10.96 12.10 55.37
CA GLN A 850 10.68 10.67 55.15
C GLN A 850 9.73 10.12 56.22
N HIS A 851 9.01 9.04 55.91
CA HIS A 851 8.13 8.33 56.84
C HIS A 851 6.99 9.18 57.45
N ILE A 852 6.41 10.09 56.66
CA ILE A 852 5.20 10.82 57.04
C ILE A 852 4.00 9.86 57.06
N ILE A 853 3.22 9.91 58.14
CA ILE A 853 2.06 9.05 58.33
C ILE A 853 0.93 9.48 57.38
N GLY A 854 0.35 8.53 56.65
CA GLY A 854 -0.79 8.77 55.75
C GLY A 854 -0.45 9.48 54.44
N HIS A 855 0.83 9.62 54.08
CA HIS A 855 1.24 10.27 52.82
C HIS A 855 2.38 9.50 52.12
N SER A 856 2.22 9.25 50.82
CA SER A 856 3.27 8.67 49.97
C SER A 856 3.92 9.76 49.11
N PRO A 857 5.20 10.12 49.34
CA PRO A 857 5.89 11.17 48.59
C PRO A 857 6.24 10.77 47.13
N ASN A 858 5.96 9.51 46.75
CA ASN A 858 6.22 8.94 45.43
C ASN A 858 4.92 8.63 44.67
N GLU A 859 3.76 9.03 45.18
CA GLU A 859 2.50 8.89 44.44
C GLU A 859 2.42 9.95 43.33
N LEU A 860 2.40 9.50 42.07
CA LEU A 860 2.27 10.38 40.92
C LEU A 860 0.84 10.95 40.85
N LYS A 861 0.71 12.26 40.76
CA LYS A 861 -0.54 12.97 40.54
C LYS A 861 -0.58 13.56 39.15
N THR A 862 -1.76 13.55 38.55
CA THR A 862 -2.01 14.18 37.24
C THR A 862 -3.07 15.27 37.32
N LYS A 863 -2.92 16.31 36.50
CA LYS A 863 -3.91 17.39 36.39
C LYS A 863 -3.98 17.94 34.97
N THR A 864 -5.13 17.81 34.34
CA THR A 864 -5.40 18.37 33.00
C THR A 864 -6.03 19.75 33.08
N MET A 865 -5.62 20.65 32.20
CA MET A 865 -6.12 22.02 32.06
C MET A 865 -5.95 22.55 30.63
N THR A 866 -6.83 23.46 30.22
CA THR A 866 -6.76 24.05 28.89
C THR A 866 -5.66 25.13 28.81
N PHE A 867 -4.82 25.05 27.78
CA PHE A 867 -3.63 25.88 27.60
C PHE A 867 -3.95 27.39 27.62
N SER A 868 -5.05 27.82 27.01
CA SER A 868 -5.46 29.23 26.96
C SER A 868 -5.68 29.84 28.35
N SER A 869 -6.13 29.04 29.32
CA SER A 869 -6.25 29.46 30.72
C SER A 869 -4.91 29.38 31.45
N PHE A 870 -4.17 28.30 31.22
CA PHE A 870 -2.89 28.02 31.86
C PHE A 870 -1.81 29.04 31.51
N ARG A 871 -1.73 29.48 30.24
CA ARG A 871 -0.74 30.44 29.73
C ARG A 871 -0.77 31.80 30.43
N THR A 872 -1.86 32.10 31.15
CA THR A 872 -2.04 33.37 31.89
C THR A 872 -1.66 33.26 33.38
N THR A 873 -1.17 32.10 33.82
CA THR A 873 -0.81 31.86 35.22
C THR A 873 0.30 32.80 35.68
N LYS A 874 0.13 33.40 36.86
CA LYS A 874 1.12 34.28 37.50
C LYS A 874 1.29 33.92 38.97
N PRO A 875 2.41 34.30 39.61
CA PRO A 875 2.58 34.20 41.06
C PRO A 875 1.42 34.82 41.84
N LYS A 876 0.99 34.16 42.92
CA LYS A 876 -0.07 34.67 43.80
C LYS A 876 0.38 35.91 44.58
N THR A 877 -0.54 36.86 44.79
CA THR A 877 -0.29 38.08 45.56
C THR A 877 -0.09 37.78 47.06
N PRO A 878 0.95 38.32 47.72
CA PRO A 878 1.12 38.22 49.18
C PRO A 878 -0.08 38.82 49.92
N THR A 879 -0.64 38.09 50.88
CA THR A 879 -1.93 38.42 51.51
C THR A 879 -1.81 39.07 52.88
N ALA A 880 -0.83 38.68 53.70
CA ALA A 880 -0.56 39.36 54.98
C ALA A 880 0.67 40.24 54.82
N TYR A 881 0.56 41.55 55.03
CA TYR A 881 1.68 42.47 54.90
C TYR A 881 1.49 43.69 55.81
N ASN A 882 2.54 44.09 56.52
CA ASN A 882 2.47 45.10 57.57
C ASN A 882 3.71 46.01 57.65
N ILE A 883 3.51 47.23 58.17
CA ILE A 883 4.55 48.19 58.52
C ILE A 883 4.75 48.16 60.04
N SER A 884 5.90 47.69 60.48
CA SER A 884 6.39 47.83 61.85
C SER A 884 7.31 49.04 61.98
N TYR A 885 7.32 49.68 63.14
CA TYR A 885 8.20 50.80 63.44
C TYR A 885 8.72 50.67 64.86
N ASP A 886 10.03 50.78 65.03
CA ASP A 886 10.72 50.86 66.30
C ASP A 886 11.11 52.32 66.57
N ASP A 887 10.50 52.89 67.60
CA ASP A 887 10.61 54.29 68.00
C ASP A 887 11.96 54.64 68.63
N LYS A 888 12.69 53.66 69.18
CA LYS A 888 14.02 53.85 69.80
C LYS A 888 15.15 53.85 68.80
N THR A 889 15.06 53.00 67.79
CA THR A 889 16.11 52.80 66.77
C THR A 889 15.82 53.56 65.47
N GLY A 890 14.59 54.04 65.28
CA GLY A 890 14.14 54.67 64.04
C GLY A 890 13.96 53.68 62.88
N VAL A 891 13.88 52.38 63.16
CA VAL A 891 13.79 51.34 62.13
C VAL A 891 12.33 51.10 61.72
N VAL A 892 12.05 51.23 60.43
CA VAL A 892 10.78 50.84 59.81
C VAL A 892 10.96 49.46 59.17
N GLY A 893 10.30 48.45 59.70
CA GLY A 893 10.31 47.09 59.15
C GLY A 893 9.07 46.81 58.32
N LEU A 894 9.24 46.53 57.04
CA LEU A 894 8.19 46.05 56.13
C LEU A 894 8.22 44.52 56.14
N ARG A 895 7.08 43.86 56.36
CA ARG A 895 6.97 42.39 56.38
C ARG A 895 5.78 41.92 55.56
N TRP A 896 5.89 40.75 54.93
CA TRP A 896 4.79 40.12 54.19
C TRP A 896 4.78 38.59 54.30
N SER A 897 3.64 37.99 53.93
CA SER A 897 3.42 36.56 53.89
C SER A 897 4.25 35.96 52.80
N ASP A 898 4.79 34.79 53.09
CA ASP A 898 5.56 34.04 52.14
C ASP A 898 4.72 33.57 50.95
N VAL A 899 5.36 33.48 49.78
CA VAL A 899 4.83 32.86 48.56
C VAL A 899 5.90 31.87 48.11
N ILE A 900 5.61 30.58 48.24
CA ILE A 900 6.59 29.50 48.08
C ILE A 900 6.66 29.12 46.60
N LEU A 901 7.67 29.65 45.90
CA LEU A 901 7.91 29.43 44.46
C LEU A 901 9.39 29.08 44.24
N PRO A 902 9.71 28.19 43.28
CA PRO A 902 11.10 27.94 42.86
C PRO A 902 11.77 29.24 42.39
N GLY A 903 12.93 29.60 42.96
CA GLY A 903 13.63 30.85 42.61
C GLY A 903 12.87 32.15 42.92
N GLY A 904 11.80 32.10 43.73
CA GLY A 904 10.91 33.22 43.98
C GLY A 904 11.59 34.43 44.61
N ASN A 905 11.33 35.62 44.05
CA ASN A 905 11.73 36.90 44.59
C ASN A 905 10.52 37.83 44.78
N PHE A 906 10.72 38.94 45.48
CA PHE A 906 9.69 39.94 45.76
C PHE A 906 10.12 41.31 45.26
N GLN A 907 9.21 42.01 44.61
CA GLN A 907 9.40 43.41 44.27
C GLN A 907 8.59 44.30 45.21
N LEU A 908 9.30 45.23 45.86
CA LEU A 908 8.78 46.14 46.87
C LEU A 908 8.70 47.55 46.31
N ASP A 909 7.51 48.14 46.32
CA ASP A 909 7.27 49.54 46.01
C ASP A 909 6.91 50.27 47.31
N THR A 910 7.73 51.24 47.72
CA THR A 910 7.58 51.92 49.01
C THR A 910 8.03 53.38 48.95
N SER A 911 7.39 54.25 49.73
CA SER A 911 7.82 55.66 49.88
C SER A 911 9.17 55.85 50.59
N LEU A 912 9.78 54.77 51.08
CA LEU A 912 11.10 54.77 51.72
C LEU A 912 12.25 54.57 50.73
N SER A 913 11.95 54.32 49.45
CA SER A 913 12.93 54.19 48.38
C SER A 913 12.41 54.88 47.13
N ALA A 914 13.28 55.56 46.40
CA ALA A 914 12.88 56.21 45.15
C ALA A 914 12.52 55.21 44.04
N HIS A 915 12.93 53.94 44.18
CA HIS A 915 12.81 52.92 43.14
C HIS A 915 12.22 51.63 43.73
N THR A 916 11.56 50.83 42.89
CA THR A 916 11.12 49.48 43.28
C THR A 916 12.34 48.62 43.59
N VAL A 917 12.29 47.81 44.65
CA VAL A 917 13.43 46.99 45.05
C VAL A 917 13.09 45.51 45.07
N SER A 918 13.92 44.72 44.39
CA SER A 918 13.85 43.26 44.39
C SER A 918 14.59 42.68 45.60
N ILE A 919 13.93 41.79 46.34
CA ILE A 919 14.52 41.07 47.49
C ILE A 919 14.03 39.62 47.55
N THR A 920 14.78 38.73 48.20
CA THR A 920 14.45 37.30 48.35
C THR A 920 13.88 36.94 49.73
N SER A 921 13.88 37.91 50.66
CA SER A 921 13.33 37.77 52.01
C SER A 921 11.87 38.25 52.08
N THR A 922 11.15 37.78 53.10
CA THR A 922 9.77 38.20 53.41
C THR A 922 9.71 39.47 54.27
N SER A 923 10.84 40.14 54.44
CA SER A 923 10.93 41.37 55.22
C SER A 923 12.08 42.25 54.79
N ARG A 924 11.94 43.57 54.99
CA ARG A 924 13.01 44.55 54.80
C ARG A 924 12.91 45.69 55.80
N ASN A 925 14.06 46.11 56.33
CA ASN A 925 14.16 47.21 57.27
C ASN A 925 14.75 48.47 56.60
N TYR A 926 14.26 49.63 56.99
CA TYR A 926 14.72 50.96 56.59
C TYR A 926 14.93 51.82 57.83
N THR A 927 15.82 52.81 57.77
CA THR A 927 16.02 53.78 58.87
C THR A 927 15.31 55.08 58.53
N LYS A 928 14.35 55.52 59.34
CA LYS A 928 13.61 56.78 59.18
C LYS A 928 13.67 57.60 60.47
N LYS A 929 14.23 58.82 60.37
CA LYS A 929 14.47 59.75 61.50
C LYS A 929 13.51 60.95 61.55
N GLN A 930 12.44 60.94 60.76
CA GLN A 930 11.48 62.04 60.65
C GLN A 930 10.05 61.53 60.50
N ASN A 931 9.08 62.33 60.96
CA ASN A 931 7.65 62.02 60.87
C ASN A 931 7.17 61.96 59.42
N GLY A 932 6.21 61.08 59.14
CA GLY A 932 5.51 61.09 57.86
C GLY A 932 4.83 59.77 57.53
N GLN A 933 4.01 59.78 56.48
CA GLN A 933 3.40 58.55 55.97
C GLN A 933 4.44 57.64 55.32
N VAL A 934 4.37 56.36 55.66
CA VAL A 934 5.06 55.28 54.95
C VAL A 934 4.02 54.48 54.20
N ASN A 935 4.24 54.36 52.90
CA ASN A 935 3.41 53.56 52.01
C ASN A 935 4.23 52.37 51.52
N PHE A 936 3.64 51.17 51.44
CA PHE A 936 4.26 50.06 50.73
C PHE A 936 3.25 49.09 50.10
N ARG A 937 3.64 48.49 48.99
CA ARG A 937 3.00 47.33 48.37
C ARG A 937 4.07 46.37 47.86
N VAL A 938 3.73 45.09 47.78
CA VAL A 938 4.67 44.03 47.40
C VAL A 938 4.02 43.07 46.40
N ARG A 939 4.81 42.55 45.45
CA ARG A 939 4.41 41.45 44.57
C ARG A 939 5.46 40.34 44.58
N ALA A 940 5.02 39.10 44.41
CA ALA A 940 5.91 37.96 44.18
C ALA A 940 6.22 37.84 42.69
N CYS A 941 7.45 37.45 42.37
CA CYS A 941 7.88 37.15 41.02
C CYS A 941 8.70 35.85 40.99
N SER A 942 8.71 35.20 39.83
CA SER A 942 9.46 33.98 39.56
C SER A 942 10.18 34.10 38.22
N ALA A 943 11.17 33.24 37.98
CA ALA A 943 11.79 33.11 36.66
C ALA A 943 10.77 32.62 35.62
N PHE A 944 10.90 33.09 34.38
CA PHE A 944 10.13 32.63 33.23
C PHE A 944 10.99 32.84 31.96
N GLY A 945 11.63 31.79 31.48
CA GLY A 945 12.67 31.88 30.45
C GLY A 945 13.82 32.80 30.90
N SER A 946 14.17 33.78 30.07
CA SER A 946 15.15 34.83 30.41
C SER A 946 14.51 36.05 31.12
N GLU A 947 13.20 36.05 31.31
CA GLU A 947 12.45 37.15 31.92
C GLU A 947 12.01 36.82 33.36
N THR A 948 11.43 37.81 34.04
CA THR A 948 10.85 37.65 35.38
C THR A 948 9.34 37.85 35.30
N LEU A 949 8.57 36.80 35.58
CA LEU A 949 7.12 36.87 35.62
C LEU A 949 6.64 37.26 37.02
N CYS A 950 6.02 38.44 37.13
CA CYS A 950 5.51 38.97 38.40
C CYS A 950 3.98 38.87 38.51
N GLY A 951 3.51 38.54 39.71
CA GLY A 951 2.11 38.65 40.10
C GLY A 951 1.63 40.09 40.28
N ASN A 952 0.39 40.25 40.73
CA ASN A 952 -0.16 41.56 41.06
C ASN A 952 0.44 42.09 42.37
N TYR A 953 0.64 43.41 42.45
CA TYR A 953 0.94 44.08 43.72
C TYR A 953 -0.19 43.87 44.73
N SER A 954 0.19 43.69 45.99
CA SER A 954 -0.73 43.83 47.12
C SER A 954 -1.37 45.22 47.12
N ALA A 955 -2.52 45.37 47.78
CA ALA A 955 -3.10 46.69 47.97
C ALA A 955 -2.14 47.59 48.75
N LEU A 956 -2.13 48.90 48.49
CA LEU A 956 -1.21 49.83 49.14
C LEU A 956 -1.47 49.89 50.65
N LYS A 957 -0.47 49.59 51.48
CA LYS A 957 -0.54 49.80 52.93
C LYS A 957 0.05 51.15 53.28
N THR A 958 -0.66 51.94 54.06
CA THR A 958 -0.19 53.22 54.59
C THR A 958 -0.15 53.17 56.11
N LYS A 959 0.92 53.69 56.70
CA LYS A 959 1.04 53.90 58.15
C LYS A 959 1.76 55.22 58.42
N THR A 960 1.17 56.06 59.24
CA THR A 960 1.83 57.29 59.73
C THR A 960 2.79 56.92 60.84
N ILE A 961 4.02 57.41 60.73
CA ILE A 961 5.08 57.18 61.72
C ILE A 961 5.42 58.51 62.40
N THR A 962 5.47 58.50 63.73
CA THR A 962 5.88 59.61 64.58
C THR A 962 7.20 59.26 65.27
N TYR A 963 8.28 59.90 64.85
CA TYR A 963 9.61 59.80 65.43
C TYR A 963 9.69 60.56 66.75
N VAL A 964 10.17 59.89 67.80
CA VAL A 964 10.36 60.49 69.13
C VAL A 964 11.86 60.59 69.37
N GLY A 965 12.48 61.71 68.98
CA GLY A 965 13.90 61.95 69.22
C GLY A 965 14.15 62.27 70.69
N ASN A 966 15.01 61.49 71.36
CA ASN A 966 15.53 61.89 72.67
C ASN A 966 16.47 63.09 72.51
N GLY A 967 16.11 64.21 73.15
CA GLY A 967 16.96 65.39 73.30
C GLY A 967 17.70 65.41 74.64
N GLY A 968 18.89 66.03 74.62
CA GLY A 968 19.75 66.44 75.75
C GLY A 968 21.22 66.23 75.39
N GLY A 969 22.16 67.18 75.44
CA GLY A 969 22.23 68.58 75.88
C GLY A 969 23.67 68.89 76.37
N ASP A 970 24.27 69.99 75.90
CA ASP A 970 25.50 70.71 76.33
C ASP A 970 26.88 70.00 76.18
N THR A 971 28.00 70.62 75.79
CA THR A 971 28.57 71.95 76.09
C THR A 971 29.59 72.42 75.01
N ASP A 972 29.46 73.68 74.60
CA ASP A 972 30.45 74.71 74.18
C ASP A 972 31.54 74.52 73.07
N PRO A 973 31.86 75.63 72.32
CA PRO A 973 32.68 75.66 71.10
C PRO A 973 34.16 76.01 71.37
N PRO A 974 35.11 75.74 70.44
CA PRO A 974 35.73 76.83 69.65
C PRO A 974 36.29 76.35 68.27
N PRO A 975 37.09 77.15 67.55
CA PRO A 975 36.75 78.24 66.61
C PRO A 975 37.07 77.87 65.13
N PRO A 976 36.68 78.68 64.12
CA PRO A 976 37.07 78.45 62.72
C PRO A 976 38.50 78.93 62.47
N PRO A 977 39.27 78.26 61.58
CA PRO A 977 39.68 78.92 60.32
C PRO A 977 39.99 77.89 59.18
N PRO A 978 40.49 78.31 58.00
CA PRO A 978 40.22 79.51 57.20
C PRO A 978 39.74 79.15 55.78
N CYS A 979 39.14 80.12 55.10
CA CYS A 979 38.84 80.06 53.67
C CYS A 979 40.15 80.19 52.89
N TRP A 980 40.47 79.21 52.03
CA TRP A 980 41.50 79.39 51.00
C TRP A 980 40.87 80.12 49.80
N ASP A 981 41.45 81.29 49.53
CA ASP A 981 41.35 82.10 48.32
C ASP A 981 40.04 82.84 48.04
N CYS A 982 39.87 83.93 48.79
CA CYS A 982 39.52 85.23 48.20
C CYS A 982 40.48 86.27 48.78
N GLU A 983 41.44 86.72 47.96
CA GLU A 983 42.22 87.94 48.17
C GLU A 983 41.64 89.04 47.27
N ASP A 984 41.55 90.25 47.81
CA ASP A 984 41.54 91.52 47.06
C ASP A 984 42.68 91.49 46.02
N ASP A 985 42.60 91.97 44.78
CA ASP A 985 41.84 93.08 44.21
C ASP A 985 41.71 92.88 42.68
N LYS A 986 40.47 92.82 42.16
CA LYS A 986 39.96 93.53 40.97
C LYS A 986 38.54 93.13 40.58
#